data_AF-A0AA95HXI4-F1
#
_entry.id   AF-A0AA95HXI4-F1
#
_cell.length_a   1.000
_cell.length_b   1.000
_cell.length_c   1.000
_cell.angle_alpha   90.00
_cell.angle_beta   90.00
_cell.angle_gamma   90.00
#
_symmetry.space_group_name_H-M   'P 1'
#
loop_
_entity.id
_entity.type
_entity.pdbx_description
1 polymer ?
#
loop_
_entity_poly.entity_id
_entity_poly.type
_entity_poly.pdbx_seq_one_letter_code
_entity_poly.pdbx_strand_id
1 'polypeptide(L)'
;MRMKLLFIILVFFVLGSTKHAAAEGNVSRLSGNDRFDVAIEVAVKGWPGGSEKVYITNYKAFADALAVTPLAYKDNAPVLLTQADILTDKTKKELSRLNPKQAILVGGPASISNSIKTELEKMGIAASRISGKDRFEVASNISRSLGPSDTAIIANGLKFPDALSIAPYAARSGYPILLTGKDRLPDITKKALEGRTKVIVVGGEGSVGPTVFNSLPGRKRISGKDRFEVSANVIKDLNLNTNRFFISTGLTFADALTGSVLAAKQEAPMLLTMPSYVPAPIKKILLPGNAESITVLGGTASVQQSVAGNLYPIENTHSIEGYSNKLSYYPGETIELKIHSPQANFSIDFMRYGKEEKIVSSINNIKGTVQNYFNDAYKEGALWDTAYKFTIPSSWNTGMYAAKVYDGANSFFITFIVKEKTPAFTDIGVLASTNTWQAYNSWGGKSLYSYSIVNGARKYNEFVSFDRPNPGADPSGNIGHLANGEKHIIGWLERNKHSYSMFTERDFNDNPAIIRKFKTIIISTHSEYWSTRMYDGLQNHLKNGGNVLYLSGNGIYWRAALMGDQIEVRKDGGTHSFTGERGGLFYQTGKPETALIGVGYRSTGFSVPAPYKVSNAGHWIFTGTGIKNGDLIGTQGLNKINNSTGGASGWETDQADRYTPKNAIILAKGTNTIGAGAHMVYYDHPGGGGVFSTGSITFGGSLAVDAKLTRIVNNVLGEFK
;
A
#
# COMPACT_ATOMS: atom_id res chain seq x y z
N MET A 1 -20.26 38.59 -8.83
CA MET A 1 -19.61 38.49 -7.51
C MET A 1 -19.42 37.01 -7.19
N ARG A 2 -18.20 36.47 -7.27
CA ARG A 2 -17.90 35.02 -7.14
C ARG A 2 -17.98 34.60 -5.66
N MET A 3 -19.10 34.03 -5.26
CA MET A 3 -19.29 33.52 -3.90
C MET A 3 -18.65 32.14 -3.78
N LYS A 4 -17.52 32.06 -3.05
CA LYS A 4 -16.85 30.82 -2.68
C LYS A 4 -17.73 30.07 -1.68
N LEU A 5 -18.51 29.09 -2.14
CA LEU A 5 -19.24 28.19 -1.26
C LEU A 5 -18.26 27.19 -0.64
N LEU A 6 -18.10 27.25 0.69
CA LEU A 6 -17.35 26.26 1.47
C LEU A 6 -18.07 24.91 1.40
N PHE A 7 -17.40 23.89 0.87
CA PHE A 7 -17.81 22.49 0.98
C PHE A 7 -17.65 22.03 2.44
N ILE A 8 -18.76 21.91 3.14
CA ILE A 8 -18.87 21.21 4.43
C ILE A 8 -19.64 19.92 4.18
N ILE A 9 -18.90 18.85 3.92
CA ILE A 9 -19.40 17.48 4.05
C ILE A 9 -19.55 17.25 5.55
N LEU A 10 -20.77 17.26 6.07
CA LEU A 10 -21.05 16.85 7.45
C LEU A 10 -21.15 15.32 7.48
N VAL A 11 -20.03 14.65 7.20
CA VAL A 11 -19.81 13.30 7.70
C VAL A 11 -19.72 13.47 9.22
N PHE A 12 -20.49 12.69 9.99
CA PHE A 12 -20.24 12.50 11.41
C PHE A 12 -18.84 11.89 11.53
N PHE A 13 -17.82 12.74 11.54
CA PHE A 13 -16.51 12.40 12.03
C PHE A 13 -16.72 12.20 13.52
N VAL A 14 -16.68 10.95 13.96
CA VAL A 14 -16.10 10.69 15.28
C VAL A 14 -14.70 11.29 15.17
N LEU A 15 -14.54 12.51 15.68
CA LEU A 15 -13.24 13.11 15.99
C LEU A 15 -12.65 12.30 17.15
N GLY A 16 -12.38 11.04 16.88
CA GLY A 16 -11.33 10.32 17.55
C GLY A 16 -10.03 10.89 17.01
N SER A 17 -9.65 12.08 17.47
CA SER A 17 -8.24 12.36 17.63
C SER A 17 -7.76 11.44 18.74
N THR A 18 -7.62 10.15 18.43
CA THR A 18 -6.62 9.36 19.11
C THR A 18 -5.33 10.07 18.72
N LYS A 19 -4.82 10.91 19.61
CA LYS A 19 -3.38 11.06 19.72
C LYS A 19 -2.88 9.64 19.99
N HIS A 20 -2.72 8.84 18.94
CA HIS A 20 -1.78 7.74 18.98
C HIS A 20 -0.45 8.48 19.11
N ALA A 21 -0.02 8.69 20.35
CA ALA A 21 1.38 8.80 20.63
C ALA A 21 1.95 7.53 20.01
N ALA A 22 2.57 7.65 18.83
CA ALA A 22 3.50 6.62 18.40
C ALA A 22 4.39 6.42 19.61
N ALA A 23 4.55 5.17 20.07
CA ALA A 23 5.58 4.88 21.06
C ALA A 23 6.83 5.61 20.57
N GLU A 24 7.31 6.60 21.31
CA GLU A 24 8.54 7.32 20.99
C GLU A 24 9.68 6.33 21.21
N GLY A 25 9.75 5.33 20.33
CA GLY A 25 10.87 4.44 20.25
C GLY A 25 12.10 5.29 19.97
N ASN A 26 13.19 4.96 20.65
CA ASN A 26 14.38 5.81 20.72
C ASN A 26 15.13 5.78 19.38
N VAL A 27 14.64 6.53 18.40
CA VAL A 27 15.32 6.72 17.10
C VAL A 27 16.41 7.77 17.31
N SER A 28 17.65 7.30 17.39
CA SER A 28 18.82 8.17 17.40
C SER A 28 19.39 8.32 15.99
N ARG A 29 20.13 9.40 15.75
CA ARG A 29 20.81 9.64 14.46
C ARG A 29 22.27 9.98 14.70
N LEU A 30 23.16 9.29 13.98
CA LEU A 30 24.56 9.64 13.84
C LEU A 30 24.74 10.31 12.48
N SER A 31 24.88 11.63 12.47
CA SER A 31 24.86 12.45 11.27
C SER A 31 25.85 13.61 11.32
N GLY A 32 26.20 14.14 10.16
CA GLY A 32 26.76 15.48 10.03
C GLY A 32 26.58 16.01 8.62
N ASN A 33 27.39 17.01 8.25
CA ASN A 33 27.27 17.71 6.97
C ASN A 33 27.75 16.83 5.80
N ASP A 34 28.65 15.90 6.08
CA ASP A 34 29.19 14.94 5.12
C ASP A 34 29.46 13.58 5.78
N ARG A 35 29.91 12.63 4.97
CA ARG A 35 30.26 11.27 5.41
C ARG A 35 31.44 11.19 6.38
N PHE A 36 32.34 12.18 6.38
CA PHE A 36 33.45 12.22 7.33
C PHE A 36 32.91 12.54 8.71
N ASP A 37 31.97 13.51 8.82
CA ASP A 37 31.28 13.80 10.08
C ASP A 37 30.53 12.55 10.60
N VAL A 38 29.83 11.82 9.72
CA VAL A 38 29.15 10.57 10.11
C VAL A 38 30.14 9.55 10.69
N ALA A 39 31.30 9.37 10.06
CA ALA A 39 32.35 8.48 10.55
C ALA A 39 32.88 8.91 11.93
N ILE A 40 33.03 10.22 12.14
CA ILE A 40 33.49 10.82 13.40
C ILE A 40 32.44 10.62 14.49
N GLU A 41 31.16 10.90 14.24
CA GLU A 41 30.09 10.70 15.22
C GLU A 41 29.96 9.23 15.64
N VAL A 42 30.12 8.30 14.69
CA VAL A 42 30.22 6.87 14.99
C VAL A 42 31.42 6.57 15.89
N ALA A 43 32.59 7.17 15.60
CA ALA A 43 33.81 6.98 16.37
C ALA A 43 33.70 7.56 17.79
N VAL A 44 33.12 8.75 17.94
CA VAL A 44 32.82 9.38 19.24
C VAL A 44 31.89 8.50 20.07
N LYS A 45 30.83 7.97 19.45
CA LYS A 45 29.87 7.09 20.14
C LYS A 45 30.47 5.74 20.53
N GLY A 46 31.25 5.13 19.65
CA GLY A 46 31.78 3.78 19.85
C GLY A 46 33.11 3.68 20.61
N TRP A 47 33.87 4.78 20.66
CA TRP A 47 35.20 4.91 21.25
C TRP A 47 35.37 6.26 21.96
N PRO A 48 34.56 6.54 23.00
CA PRO A 48 34.63 7.80 23.74
C PRO A 48 35.98 7.96 24.46
N GLY A 49 36.56 6.86 24.96
CA GLY A 49 37.88 6.83 25.62
C GLY A 49 39.08 6.70 24.68
N GLY A 50 38.88 6.82 23.36
CA GLY A 50 39.93 6.62 22.36
C GLY A 50 40.02 5.19 21.83
N SER A 51 40.99 4.95 20.95
CA SER A 51 41.22 3.63 20.35
C SER A 51 42.69 3.44 19.99
N GLU A 52 43.29 2.30 20.35
CA GLU A 52 44.70 2.03 20.07
C GLU A 52 45.01 1.89 18.57
N LYS A 53 44.01 1.50 17.77
CA LYS A 53 44.13 1.26 16.34
C LYS A 53 42.96 1.90 15.59
N VAL A 54 43.21 2.39 14.39
CA VAL A 54 42.17 2.92 13.50
C VAL A 54 42.33 2.38 12.09
N TYR A 55 41.22 2.10 11.42
CA TYR A 55 41.18 1.74 10.01
C TYR A 55 40.82 2.95 9.16
N ILE A 56 41.60 3.24 8.13
CA ILE A 56 41.37 4.39 7.23
C ILE A 56 41.04 3.87 5.84
N THR A 57 39.89 4.29 5.31
CA THR A 57 39.38 3.89 3.98
C THR A 57 39.08 5.11 3.13
N ASN A 58 39.18 4.99 1.80
CA ASN A 58 38.79 6.07 0.88
C ASN A 58 37.27 6.10 0.71
N TYR A 59 36.69 7.27 0.98
CA TYR A 59 35.24 7.52 0.93
C TYR A 59 34.57 7.32 -0.45
N LYS A 60 35.36 7.28 -1.53
CA LYS A 60 34.92 7.00 -2.92
C LYS A 60 35.18 5.55 -3.34
N ALA A 61 36.09 4.84 -2.68
CA ALA A 61 36.56 3.53 -3.10
C ALA A 61 35.96 2.41 -2.24
N PHE A 62 34.64 2.20 -2.33
CA PHE A 62 33.95 1.16 -1.56
C PHE A 62 34.60 -0.22 -1.70
N ALA A 63 35.13 -0.48 -2.90
CA ALA A 63 35.69 -1.76 -3.30
C ALA A 63 36.72 -2.32 -2.31
N ASP A 64 37.58 -1.46 -1.78
CA ASP A 64 38.65 -1.87 -0.87
C ASP A 64 38.16 -2.02 0.57
N ALA A 65 37.05 -1.37 0.91
CA ALA A 65 36.58 -1.23 2.28
C ALA A 65 35.53 -2.27 2.71
N LEU A 66 34.81 -2.92 1.78
CA LEU A 66 33.67 -3.79 2.10
C LEU A 66 33.99 -4.92 3.09
N ALA A 67 35.23 -5.40 3.09
CA ALA A 67 35.66 -6.52 3.90
C ALA A 67 36.29 -6.11 5.24
N VAL A 68 36.44 -4.81 5.54
CA VAL A 68 37.22 -4.34 6.70
C VAL A 68 36.53 -4.59 8.03
N THR A 69 35.19 -4.57 8.07
CA THR A 69 34.40 -4.56 9.32
C THR A 69 34.77 -5.68 10.29
N PRO A 70 34.90 -6.96 9.88
CA PRO A 70 35.24 -8.04 10.83
C PRO A 70 36.62 -7.87 11.46
N LEU A 71 37.60 -7.38 10.70
CA LEU A 71 38.94 -7.13 11.21
C LEU A 71 38.98 -5.90 12.13
N ALA A 72 38.32 -4.81 11.74
CA ALA A 72 38.20 -3.62 12.58
C ALA A 72 37.47 -3.92 13.89
N TYR A 73 36.44 -4.76 13.86
CA TYR A 73 35.75 -5.22 15.06
C TYR A 73 36.63 -6.08 15.96
N LYS A 74 37.36 -7.06 15.40
CA LYS A 74 38.33 -7.89 16.16
C LYS A 74 39.36 -7.02 16.89
N ASP A 75 39.81 -5.95 16.25
CA ASP A 75 40.79 -5.01 16.80
C ASP A 75 40.17 -3.94 17.72
N ASN A 76 38.84 -3.95 17.93
CA ASN A 76 38.11 -2.88 18.62
C ASN A 76 38.49 -1.48 18.09
N ALA A 77 38.50 -1.31 16.78
CA ALA A 77 38.98 -0.12 16.08
C ALA A 77 37.87 0.53 15.24
N PRO A 78 37.75 1.87 15.23
CA PRO A 78 36.84 2.57 14.33
C PRO A 78 37.35 2.52 12.89
N VAL A 79 36.41 2.67 11.94
CA VAL A 79 36.71 2.92 10.53
C VAL A 79 36.46 4.40 10.24
N LEU A 80 37.52 5.15 9.93
CA LEU A 80 37.44 6.53 9.49
C LEU A 80 37.64 6.65 7.98
N LEU A 81 37.27 7.80 7.44
CA LEU A 81 37.30 8.10 6.02
C LEU A 81 38.39 9.13 5.68
N THR A 82 39.00 8.94 4.51
CA THR A 82 39.92 9.89 3.87
C THR A 82 39.51 10.13 2.42
N GLN A 83 40.00 11.22 1.81
CA GLN A 83 40.09 11.31 0.35
C GLN A 83 41.29 10.50 -0.16
N ALA A 84 41.47 10.41 -1.47
CA ALA A 84 42.58 9.63 -2.05
C ALA A 84 43.96 10.15 -1.61
N ASP A 85 44.11 11.46 -1.49
CA ASP A 85 45.37 12.16 -1.24
C ASP A 85 45.31 13.23 -0.14
N ILE A 86 44.12 13.48 0.40
CA ILE A 86 43.87 14.43 1.48
C ILE A 86 43.25 13.73 2.69
N LEU A 87 43.99 13.72 3.82
CA LEU A 87 43.42 13.44 5.13
C LEU A 87 42.70 14.71 5.59
N THR A 88 41.38 14.68 5.65
CA THR A 88 40.61 15.90 5.95
C THR A 88 40.94 16.41 7.36
N ASP A 89 40.88 17.74 7.56
CA ASP A 89 41.14 18.32 8.89
C ASP A 89 40.18 17.78 9.96
N LYS A 90 38.96 17.43 9.57
CA LYS A 90 37.99 16.75 10.44
C LYS A 90 38.52 15.37 10.87
N THR A 91 38.95 14.54 9.91
CA THR A 91 39.55 13.23 10.21
C THR A 91 40.81 13.38 11.07
N LYS A 92 41.66 14.38 10.82
CA LYS A 92 42.85 14.64 11.66
C LYS A 92 42.48 14.96 13.10
N LYS A 93 41.51 15.85 13.31
CA LYS A 93 41.03 16.21 14.65
C LYS A 93 40.51 14.98 15.39
N GLU A 94 39.79 14.11 14.69
CA GLU A 94 39.28 12.88 15.28
C GLU A 94 40.41 11.88 15.60
N LEU A 95 41.43 11.78 14.75
CA LEU A 95 42.62 10.98 15.05
C LEU A 95 43.36 11.50 16.30
N SER A 96 43.47 12.82 16.46
CA SER A 96 44.02 13.40 17.68
C SER A 96 43.18 13.10 18.92
N ARG A 97 41.84 13.10 18.82
CA ARG A 97 40.93 12.71 19.91
C ARG A 97 41.06 11.23 20.26
N LEU A 98 41.09 10.36 19.25
CA LEU A 98 41.20 8.91 19.44
C LEU A 98 42.56 8.48 19.99
N ASN A 99 43.61 9.28 19.70
CA ASN A 99 45.00 9.04 20.05
C ASN A 99 45.50 7.61 19.72
N PRO A 100 45.35 7.14 18.47
CA PRO A 100 45.74 5.79 18.10
C PRO A 100 47.26 5.63 18.01
N LYS A 101 47.76 4.47 18.43
CA LYS A 101 49.16 4.08 18.21
C LYS A 101 49.39 3.65 16.77
N GLN A 102 48.37 3.06 16.13
CA GLN A 102 48.47 2.52 14.78
C GLN A 102 47.29 2.92 13.89
N ALA A 103 47.59 3.34 12.66
CA ALA A 103 46.61 3.50 11.59
C ALA A 103 46.85 2.45 10.50
N ILE A 104 45.77 1.79 10.05
CA ILE A 104 45.81 0.81 8.97
C ILE A 104 45.06 1.37 7.76
N LEU A 105 45.81 1.72 6.71
CA LEU A 105 45.26 2.11 5.43
C LEU A 105 44.75 0.86 4.70
N VAL A 106 43.47 0.87 4.30
CA VAL A 106 42.87 -0.25 3.57
C VAL A 106 42.61 0.16 2.14
N GLY A 107 43.40 -0.40 1.22
CA GLY A 107 43.43 -0.06 -0.19
C GLY A 107 44.85 0.22 -0.67
N GLY A 108 45.09 0.02 -1.97
CA GLY A 108 46.37 0.30 -2.61
C GLY A 108 46.66 1.81 -2.72
N PRO A 109 47.89 2.19 -3.11
CA PRO A 109 48.28 3.60 -3.30
C PRO A 109 47.40 4.38 -4.29
N ALA A 110 46.78 3.71 -5.27
CA ALA A 110 45.84 4.35 -6.19
C ALA A 110 44.51 4.75 -5.51
N SER A 111 44.15 4.08 -4.42
CA SER A 111 42.93 4.33 -3.64
C SER A 111 43.20 5.28 -2.47
N ILE A 112 44.32 5.07 -1.77
CA ILE A 112 44.80 5.93 -0.69
C ILE A 112 46.29 6.12 -0.92
N SER A 113 46.69 7.29 -1.40
CA SER A 113 48.06 7.61 -1.75
C SER A 113 49.02 7.52 -0.55
N ASN A 114 50.32 7.53 -0.85
CA ASN A 114 51.34 7.49 0.20
C ASN A 114 51.45 8.81 0.97
N SER A 115 50.92 9.93 0.47
CA SER A 115 50.89 11.19 1.22
C SER A 115 50.11 11.05 2.53
N ILE A 116 48.98 10.32 2.52
CA ILE A 116 48.19 10.03 3.71
C ILE A 116 49.01 9.25 4.74
N LYS A 117 49.82 8.27 4.29
CA LYS A 117 50.70 7.50 5.18
C LYS A 117 51.71 8.41 5.87
N THR A 118 52.40 9.24 5.08
CA THR A 118 53.37 10.20 5.59
C THR A 118 52.72 11.22 6.52
N GLU A 119 51.49 11.65 6.24
CA GLU A 119 50.74 12.57 7.09
C GLU A 119 50.39 11.96 8.45
N LEU A 120 49.96 10.69 8.49
CA LEU A 120 49.72 9.95 9.73
C LEU A 120 51.02 9.77 10.55
N GLU A 121 52.13 9.44 9.89
CA GLU A 121 53.44 9.30 10.55
C GLU A 121 53.92 10.64 11.14
N LYS A 122 53.69 11.76 10.44
CA LYS A 122 53.95 13.12 10.96
C LYS A 122 53.09 13.47 12.18
N MET A 123 51.89 12.90 12.29
CA MET A 123 51.04 13.02 13.47
C MET A 123 51.48 12.10 14.62
N GLY A 124 52.58 11.34 14.47
CA GLY A 124 53.08 10.41 15.48
C GLY A 124 52.36 9.06 15.50
N ILE A 125 51.57 8.74 14.47
CA ILE A 125 50.78 7.51 14.39
C ILE A 125 51.48 6.52 13.46
N ALA A 126 51.78 5.31 13.95
CA ALA A 126 52.42 4.30 13.12
C ALA A 126 51.46 3.85 11.99
N ALA A 127 51.83 4.09 10.73
CA ALA A 127 50.96 3.80 9.60
C ALA A 127 51.38 2.51 8.86
N SER A 128 50.45 1.59 8.70
CA SER A 128 50.62 0.36 7.90
C SER A 128 49.50 0.24 6.87
N ARG A 129 49.62 -0.70 5.92
CA ARG A 129 48.67 -0.82 4.81
C ARG A 129 48.29 -2.27 4.54
N ILE A 130 47.00 -2.51 4.39
CA ILE A 130 46.47 -3.73 3.77
C ILE A 130 46.06 -3.35 2.34
N SER A 131 46.73 -3.92 1.35
CA SER A 131 46.52 -3.62 -0.07
C SER A 131 46.53 -4.88 -0.92
N GLY A 132 46.17 -4.74 -2.19
CA GLY A 132 46.18 -5.80 -3.19
C GLY A 132 46.09 -5.18 -4.59
N LYS A 133 46.28 -5.99 -5.63
CA LYS A 133 46.16 -5.56 -7.03
C LYS A 133 44.75 -5.09 -7.38
N ASP A 134 43.76 -5.64 -6.69
CA ASP A 134 42.35 -5.35 -6.83
C ASP A 134 41.62 -5.61 -5.51
N ARG A 135 40.34 -5.27 -5.50
CA ARG A 135 39.44 -5.44 -4.35
C ARG A 135 39.34 -6.87 -3.82
N PHE A 136 39.51 -7.87 -4.69
CA PHE A 136 39.39 -9.27 -4.31
C PHE A 136 40.63 -9.70 -3.51
N GLU A 137 41.80 -9.23 -3.94
CA GLU A 137 43.04 -9.43 -3.19
C GLU A 137 43.08 -8.61 -1.89
N VAL A 138 42.57 -7.37 -1.88
CA VAL A 138 42.41 -6.60 -0.63
C VAL A 138 41.55 -7.37 0.38
N ALA A 139 40.38 -7.89 -0.04
CA ALA A 139 39.52 -8.71 0.82
C ALA A 139 40.20 -10.00 1.30
N SER A 140 40.95 -10.69 0.43
CA SER A 140 41.74 -11.86 0.82
C SER A 140 42.83 -11.54 1.83
N ASN A 141 43.47 -10.37 1.72
CA ASN A 141 44.53 -9.95 2.63
C ASN A 141 43.94 -9.52 3.99
N ILE A 142 42.79 -8.85 4.00
CA ILE A 142 42.01 -8.60 5.24
C ILE A 142 41.63 -9.94 5.89
N SER A 143 41.16 -10.91 5.12
CA SER A 143 40.84 -12.24 5.63
C SER A 143 42.04 -12.93 6.27
N ARG A 144 43.25 -12.78 5.72
CA ARG A 144 44.48 -13.32 6.30
C ARG A 144 44.81 -12.65 7.63
N SER A 145 44.67 -11.33 7.72
CA SER A 145 44.87 -10.56 8.95
C SER A 145 43.82 -10.87 10.03
N LEU A 146 42.58 -11.19 9.63
CA LEU A 146 41.52 -11.60 10.54
C LEU A 146 41.85 -12.94 11.22
N GLY A 147 42.45 -13.86 10.48
CA GLY A 147 42.83 -15.20 10.95
C GLY A 147 41.93 -16.31 10.41
N PRO A 148 42.16 -17.56 10.83
CA PRO A 148 41.42 -18.71 10.33
C PRO A 148 39.95 -18.71 10.79
N SER A 149 39.07 -19.22 9.93
CA SER A 149 37.66 -19.45 10.21
C SER A 149 37.13 -20.53 9.28
N ASP A 150 36.30 -21.44 9.81
CA ASP A 150 35.64 -22.50 9.03
C ASP A 150 34.56 -21.94 8.07
N THR A 151 33.98 -20.78 8.43
CA THR A 151 32.93 -20.11 7.66
C THR A 151 33.46 -18.84 7.02
N ALA A 152 33.13 -18.59 5.75
CA ALA A 152 33.34 -17.31 5.09
C ALA A 152 32.04 -16.73 4.53
N ILE A 153 31.97 -15.40 4.43
CA ILE A 153 30.92 -14.70 3.70
C ILE A 153 31.42 -14.43 2.28
N ILE A 154 30.59 -14.69 1.27
CA ILE A 154 30.85 -14.32 -0.12
C ILE A 154 29.81 -13.30 -0.60
N ALA A 155 30.29 -12.17 -1.09
CA ALA A 155 29.46 -11.12 -1.69
C ALA A 155 30.08 -10.59 -2.99
N ASN A 156 29.29 -9.89 -3.80
CA ASN A 156 29.78 -9.31 -5.05
C ASN A 156 30.69 -8.09 -4.78
N GLY A 157 31.95 -8.15 -5.22
CA GLY A 157 32.91 -7.05 -5.01
C GLY A 157 32.66 -5.79 -5.85
N LEU A 158 31.80 -5.88 -6.85
CA LEU A 158 31.41 -4.77 -7.74
C LEU A 158 30.10 -4.10 -7.29
N LYS A 159 29.41 -4.66 -6.28
CA LYS A 159 28.15 -4.14 -5.74
C LYS A 159 28.21 -4.15 -4.21
N PHE A 160 28.22 -2.97 -3.59
CA PHE A 160 28.38 -2.84 -2.13
C PHE A 160 27.22 -3.34 -1.23
N PRO A 161 25.91 -3.26 -1.61
CA PRO A 161 24.85 -3.37 -0.60
C PRO A 161 24.81 -4.70 0.15
N ASP A 162 25.02 -5.81 -0.58
CA ASP A 162 24.92 -7.17 -0.03
C ASP A 162 25.99 -7.40 1.06
N ALA A 163 27.23 -6.91 0.84
CA ALA A 163 28.31 -7.00 1.81
C ALA A 163 28.05 -6.14 3.05
N LEU A 164 27.48 -4.94 2.88
CA LEU A 164 27.20 -4.05 4.01
C LEU A 164 26.09 -4.59 4.92
N SER A 165 25.05 -5.21 4.36
CA SER A 165 23.94 -5.74 5.16
C SER A 165 24.35 -6.87 6.11
N ILE A 166 25.39 -7.64 5.76
CA ILE A 166 25.88 -8.77 6.56
C ILE A 166 27.09 -8.40 7.43
N ALA A 167 27.71 -7.23 7.21
CA ALA A 167 28.97 -6.86 7.85
C ALA A 167 28.96 -6.92 9.39
N PRO A 168 27.92 -6.44 10.10
CA PRO A 168 27.89 -6.56 11.56
C PRO A 168 27.83 -8.01 12.06
N TYR A 169 27.09 -8.88 11.37
CA TYR A 169 27.03 -10.31 11.68
C TYR A 169 28.38 -10.97 11.43
N ALA A 170 28.97 -10.74 10.25
CA ALA A 170 30.28 -11.28 9.90
C ALA A 170 31.35 -10.89 10.92
N ALA A 171 31.29 -9.64 11.42
CA ALA A 171 32.18 -9.15 12.45
C ALA A 171 32.03 -9.86 13.78
N ARG A 172 30.79 -9.97 14.31
CA ARG A 172 30.52 -10.68 15.56
C ARG A 172 30.86 -12.16 15.50
N SER A 173 30.68 -12.78 14.35
CA SER A 173 30.97 -14.20 14.14
C SER A 173 32.44 -14.48 13.82
N GLY A 174 33.27 -13.45 13.63
CA GLY A 174 34.67 -13.62 13.19
C GLY A 174 34.80 -14.21 11.78
N TYR A 175 33.79 -14.01 10.93
CA TYR A 175 33.77 -14.54 9.57
C TYR A 175 34.38 -13.52 8.60
N PRO A 176 35.41 -13.90 7.81
CA PRO A 176 35.93 -13.03 6.78
C PRO A 176 34.88 -12.80 5.69
N ILE A 177 34.80 -11.56 5.21
CA ILE A 177 34.06 -11.21 4.00
C ILE A 177 35.03 -11.31 2.83
N LEU A 178 34.74 -12.22 1.92
CA LEU A 178 35.44 -12.41 0.67
C LEU A 178 34.58 -11.93 -0.50
N LEU A 179 35.24 -11.43 -1.54
CA LEU A 179 34.57 -10.81 -2.68
C LEU A 179 34.69 -11.68 -3.94
N THR A 180 33.65 -11.67 -4.75
CA THR A 180 33.60 -12.35 -6.06
C THR A 180 33.02 -11.45 -7.15
N GLY A 181 33.24 -11.78 -8.42
CA GLY A 181 32.42 -11.29 -9.52
C GLY A 181 31.11 -12.08 -9.62
N LYS A 182 30.17 -11.62 -10.47
CA LYS A 182 28.89 -12.33 -10.68
C LYS A 182 29.11 -13.76 -11.18
N ASP A 183 29.85 -13.88 -12.28
CA ASP A 183 30.02 -15.15 -12.99
C ASP A 183 31.47 -15.65 -12.96
N ARG A 184 32.33 -15.00 -12.15
CA ARG A 184 33.74 -15.36 -12.00
C ARG A 184 34.14 -15.30 -10.52
N LEU A 185 34.61 -16.44 -10.00
CA LEU A 185 35.32 -16.53 -8.73
C LEU A 185 36.81 -16.26 -8.97
N PRO A 186 37.39 -15.14 -8.50
CA PRO A 186 38.81 -14.87 -8.68
C PRO A 186 39.67 -15.93 -7.99
N ASP A 187 40.82 -16.28 -8.58
CA ASP A 187 41.72 -17.29 -8.00
C ASP A 187 42.20 -16.93 -6.60
N ILE A 188 42.38 -15.63 -6.32
CA ILE A 188 42.76 -15.18 -4.97
C ILE A 188 41.64 -15.43 -3.95
N THR A 189 40.38 -15.28 -4.36
CA THR A 189 39.22 -15.61 -3.54
C THR A 189 39.10 -17.12 -3.36
N LYS A 190 39.33 -17.90 -4.42
CA LYS A 190 39.34 -19.38 -4.35
C LYS A 190 40.41 -19.87 -3.37
N LYS A 191 41.64 -19.35 -3.45
CA LYS A 191 42.71 -19.65 -2.50
C LYS A 191 42.35 -19.26 -1.08
N ALA A 192 41.72 -18.10 -0.88
CA ALA A 192 41.27 -17.68 0.43
C ALA A 192 40.19 -18.59 1.03
N LEU A 193 39.46 -19.36 0.22
CA LEU A 193 38.46 -20.33 0.66
C LEU A 193 39.03 -21.73 0.95
N GLU A 194 40.29 -22.01 0.60
CA GLU A 194 40.92 -23.30 0.88
C GLU A 194 40.89 -23.61 2.38
N GLY A 195 40.48 -24.84 2.73
CA GLY A 195 40.33 -25.28 4.13
C GLY A 195 39.05 -24.83 4.84
N ARG A 196 38.17 -24.04 4.19
CA ARG A 196 36.87 -23.64 4.75
C ARG A 196 35.76 -24.57 4.28
N THR A 197 34.93 -25.04 5.21
CA THR A 197 33.86 -25.98 4.85
C THR A 197 32.51 -25.33 4.63
N LYS A 198 32.31 -24.07 5.08
CA LYS A 198 31.01 -23.38 5.01
C LYS A 198 31.13 -22.00 4.37
N VAL A 199 30.16 -21.66 3.52
CA VAL A 199 30.09 -20.34 2.89
C VAL A 199 28.66 -19.81 2.95
N ILE A 200 28.51 -18.56 3.41
CA ILE A 200 27.26 -17.82 3.30
C ILE A 200 27.40 -16.84 2.13
N VAL A 201 26.66 -17.09 1.05
CA VAL A 201 26.59 -16.22 -0.12
C VAL A 201 25.46 -15.22 0.08
N VAL A 202 25.79 -13.93 0.12
CA VAL A 202 24.81 -12.85 0.29
C VAL A 202 24.59 -12.14 -1.04
N GLY A 203 23.33 -12.10 -1.47
CA GLY A 203 22.90 -11.57 -2.76
C GLY A 203 22.24 -12.62 -3.64
N GLY A 204 21.30 -12.18 -4.47
CA GLY A 204 20.63 -13.04 -5.47
C GLY A 204 21.56 -13.45 -6.62
N GLU A 205 21.02 -14.21 -7.57
CA GLU A 205 21.78 -14.70 -8.74
C GLU A 205 22.28 -13.56 -9.65
N GLY A 206 21.62 -12.40 -9.63
CA GLY A 206 22.12 -11.19 -10.28
C GLY A 206 23.35 -10.56 -9.63
N SER A 207 23.68 -10.94 -8.39
CA SER A 207 24.90 -10.54 -7.67
C SER A 207 25.94 -11.66 -7.70
N VAL A 208 25.59 -12.89 -7.34
CA VAL A 208 26.49 -14.06 -7.39
C VAL A 208 25.77 -15.17 -8.16
N GLY A 209 26.18 -15.36 -9.41
CA GLY A 209 25.54 -16.24 -10.38
C GLY A 209 25.63 -17.72 -9.98
N PRO A 210 24.79 -18.59 -10.61
CA PRO A 210 24.74 -20.01 -10.29
C PRO A 210 26.10 -20.71 -10.43
N THR A 211 26.90 -20.35 -11.44
CA THR A 211 28.23 -20.93 -11.67
C THR A 211 29.17 -20.72 -10.49
N VAL A 212 29.29 -19.46 -10.02
CA VAL A 212 30.11 -19.16 -8.84
C VAL A 212 29.52 -19.84 -7.62
N PHE A 213 28.22 -19.71 -7.40
CA PHE A 213 27.55 -20.32 -6.25
C PHE A 213 27.85 -21.82 -6.16
N ASN A 214 27.60 -22.58 -7.23
CA ASN A 214 27.76 -24.03 -7.25
C ASN A 214 29.21 -24.50 -7.04
N SER A 215 30.19 -23.64 -7.31
CA SER A 215 31.60 -23.93 -7.05
C SER A 215 32.03 -23.79 -5.58
N LEU A 216 31.20 -23.19 -4.71
CA LEU A 216 31.54 -22.89 -3.32
C LEU A 216 31.25 -24.07 -2.37
N PRO A 217 32.13 -24.31 -1.38
CA PRO A 217 31.95 -25.37 -0.38
C PRO A 217 30.85 -25.00 0.64
N GLY A 218 30.07 -26.00 1.08
CA GLY A 218 29.04 -25.87 2.14
C GLY A 218 28.16 -24.63 2.03
N ARG A 219 27.79 -24.27 0.80
CA ARG A 219 27.15 -23.00 0.45
C ARG A 219 25.71 -22.89 0.95
N LYS A 220 25.39 -21.77 1.60
CA LYS A 220 24.02 -21.29 1.87
C LYS A 220 23.84 -19.92 1.23
N ARG A 221 22.73 -19.68 0.54
CA ARG A 221 22.41 -18.36 -0.03
C ARG A 221 21.44 -17.61 0.87
N ILE A 222 21.68 -16.32 1.07
CA ILE A 222 20.71 -15.34 1.55
C ILE A 222 20.47 -14.37 0.39
N SER A 223 19.24 -14.29 -0.10
CA SER A 223 18.90 -13.53 -1.31
C SER A 223 17.64 -12.68 -1.14
N GLY A 224 17.39 -11.79 -2.10
CA GLY A 224 16.21 -10.94 -2.18
C GLY A 224 16.10 -10.33 -3.58
N LYS A 225 14.93 -9.78 -3.91
CA LYS A 225 14.65 -9.11 -5.21
C LYS A 225 15.51 -7.86 -5.39
N ASP A 226 15.83 -7.18 -4.29
CA ASP A 226 16.69 -6.02 -4.24
C ASP A 226 17.54 -5.99 -2.96
N ARG A 227 18.35 -4.94 -2.82
CA ARG A 227 19.25 -4.74 -1.68
C ARG A 227 18.53 -4.60 -0.33
N PHE A 228 17.28 -4.15 -0.34
CA PHE A 228 16.50 -3.94 0.88
C PHE A 228 15.97 -5.28 1.38
N GLU A 229 15.42 -6.10 0.47
CA GLU A 229 14.98 -7.45 0.79
C GLU A 229 16.15 -8.35 1.20
N VAL A 230 17.33 -8.23 0.56
CA VAL A 230 18.55 -8.92 1.02
C VAL A 230 18.86 -8.54 2.48
N SER A 231 18.85 -7.24 2.82
CA SER A 231 19.14 -6.81 4.20
C SER A 231 18.11 -7.31 5.23
N ALA A 232 16.83 -7.40 4.85
CA ALA A 232 15.80 -7.98 5.69
C ALA A 232 15.98 -9.51 5.86
N ASN A 233 16.33 -10.22 4.77
CA ASN A 233 16.48 -11.67 4.80
C ASN A 233 17.76 -12.11 5.54
N VAL A 234 18.80 -11.27 5.60
CA VAL A 234 19.95 -11.50 6.50
C VAL A 234 19.50 -11.68 7.95
N ILE A 235 18.52 -10.89 8.40
CA ILE A 235 18.01 -10.96 9.77
C ILE A 235 17.16 -12.22 9.97
N LYS A 236 16.26 -12.51 9.03
CA LYS A 236 15.37 -13.67 9.10
C LYS A 236 16.13 -14.99 9.02
N ASP A 237 16.97 -15.16 7.99
CA ASP A 237 17.61 -16.44 7.66
C ASP A 237 18.71 -16.84 8.66
N LEU A 238 19.21 -15.87 9.42
CA LEU A 238 20.21 -16.05 10.49
C LEU A 238 19.61 -15.91 11.89
N ASN A 239 18.30 -15.65 12.00
CA ASN A 239 17.58 -15.44 13.26
C ASN A 239 18.29 -14.42 14.18
N LEU A 240 18.64 -13.25 13.62
CA LEU A 240 19.39 -12.23 14.36
C LEU A 240 18.51 -11.55 15.42
N ASN A 241 19.15 -11.11 16.50
CA ASN A 241 18.50 -10.30 17.53
C ASN A 241 17.92 -9.01 16.91
N THR A 242 16.66 -8.71 17.23
CA THR A 242 15.89 -7.58 16.71
C THR A 242 15.61 -6.49 17.76
N ASN A 243 16.25 -6.53 18.94
CA ASN A 243 16.07 -5.51 19.97
C ASN A 243 16.68 -4.17 19.55
N ARG A 244 17.65 -4.16 18.65
CA ARG A 244 18.33 -2.94 18.18
C ARG A 244 18.56 -3.00 16.69
N PHE A 245 18.46 -1.87 16.01
CA PHE A 245 18.76 -1.80 14.57
C PHE A 245 19.67 -0.63 14.26
N PHE A 246 20.54 -0.82 13.27
CA PHE A 246 21.16 0.28 12.52
C PHE A 246 20.49 0.38 11.16
N ILE A 247 20.15 1.59 10.74
CA ILE A 247 19.51 1.86 9.45
C ILE A 247 20.32 2.88 8.68
N SER A 248 20.64 2.57 7.43
CA SER A 248 21.30 3.49 6.51
C SER A 248 20.67 3.45 5.14
N THR A 249 21.02 4.42 4.29
CA THR A 249 20.58 4.40 2.89
C THR A 249 21.20 3.22 2.15
N GLY A 250 20.41 2.55 1.33
CA GLY A 250 20.93 1.54 0.42
C GLY A 250 21.61 2.13 -0.82
N LEU A 251 21.57 3.46 -1.03
CA LEU A 251 22.03 4.11 -2.27
C LEU A 251 23.50 4.54 -2.23
N THR A 252 24.08 4.71 -1.05
CA THR A 252 25.49 5.01 -0.83
C THR A 252 26.06 4.04 0.22
N PHE A 253 27.39 3.98 0.36
CA PHE A 253 28.04 2.95 1.19
C PHE A 253 28.73 3.49 2.45
N ALA A 254 29.17 4.74 2.43
CA ALA A 254 30.13 5.27 3.40
C ALA A 254 29.55 5.28 4.83
N ASP A 255 28.30 5.74 4.99
CA ASP A 255 27.63 5.85 6.29
C ASP A 255 27.44 4.46 6.93
N ALA A 256 26.94 3.48 6.16
CA ALA A 256 26.75 2.11 6.63
C ALA A 256 28.08 1.40 6.93
N LEU A 257 29.11 1.63 6.11
CA LEU A 257 30.44 1.06 6.30
C LEU A 257 31.03 1.51 7.65
N THR A 258 31.05 2.82 7.93
CA THR A 258 31.65 3.35 9.16
C THR A 258 30.85 2.92 10.39
N GLY A 259 29.51 2.92 10.29
CA GLY A 259 28.61 2.46 11.34
C GLY A 259 28.61 0.95 11.61
N SER A 260 29.12 0.12 10.69
CA SER A 260 29.01 -1.34 10.79
C SER A 260 29.76 -1.95 11.98
N VAL A 261 30.91 -1.39 12.38
CA VAL A 261 31.65 -1.85 13.56
C VAL A 261 30.91 -1.50 14.85
N LEU A 262 30.31 -0.30 14.92
CA LEU A 262 29.49 0.10 16.06
C LEU A 262 28.21 -0.75 16.15
N ALA A 263 27.58 -1.04 15.03
CA ALA A 263 26.44 -1.96 14.97
C ALA A 263 26.81 -3.35 15.51
N ALA A 264 27.99 -3.88 15.11
CA ALA A 264 28.51 -5.14 15.66
C ALA A 264 28.76 -5.07 17.18
N LYS A 265 29.34 -3.98 17.69
CA LYS A 265 29.56 -3.75 19.14
C LYS A 265 28.27 -3.66 19.94
N GLN A 266 27.18 -3.19 19.32
CA GLN A 266 25.86 -3.07 19.96
C GLN A 266 24.92 -4.24 19.65
N GLU A 267 25.46 -5.33 19.09
CA GLU A 267 24.69 -6.52 18.72
C GLU A 267 23.51 -6.27 17.77
N ALA A 268 23.59 -5.19 16.98
CA ALA A 268 22.49 -4.73 16.14
C ALA A 268 22.73 -5.09 14.66
N PRO A 269 21.75 -5.70 13.97
CA PRO A 269 21.79 -5.86 12.52
C PRO A 269 21.71 -4.52 11.76
N MET A 270 22.16 -4.54 10.50
CA MET A 270 22.10 -3.41 9.56
C MET A 270 20.96 -3.61 8.57
N LEU A 271 20.00 -2.69 8.55
CA LEU A 271 18.94 -2.60 7.53
C LEU A 271 19.23 -1.46 6.56
N LEU A 272 18.88 -1.66 5.29
CA LEU A 272 19.03 -0.65 4.25
C LEU A 272 17.66 -0.07 3.89
N THR A 273 17.58 1.24 3.67
CA THR A 273 16.34 1.93 3.28
C THR A 273 16.53 2.83 2.06
N MET A 274 15.42 3.25 1.45
CA MET A 274 15.44 4.39 0.53
C MET A 274 15.50 5.70 1.32
N PRO A 275 16.06 6.78 0.76
CA PRO A 275 16.11 8.07 1.45
C PRO A 275 14.75 8.63 1.83
N SER A 276 13.70 8.38 1.02
CA SER A 276 12.39 9.03 1.13
C SER A 276 11.26 8.13 1.63
N TYR A 277 11.46 6.81 1.72
CA TYR A 277 10.47 5.87 2.27
C TYR A 277 11.14 4.61 2.83
N VAL A 278 10.44 3.89 3.71
CA VAL A 278 10.86 2.58 4.23
C VAL A 278 10.32 1.48 3.31
N PRO A 279 11.17 0.67 2.65
CA PRO A 279 10.70 -0.43 1.81
C PRO A 279 9.92 -1.50 2.60
N ALA A 280 8.92 -2.13 1.96
CA ALA A 280 8.05 -3.12 2.61
C ALA A 280 8.81 -4.29 3.31
N PRO A 281 9.90 -4.86 2.74
CA PRO A 281 10.68 -5.88 3.45
C PRO A 281 11.26 -5.40 4.78
N ILE A 282 11.65 -4.13 4.85
CA ILE A 282 12.21 -3.49 6.05
C ILE A 282 11.10 -3.25 7.07
N LYS A 283 9.95 -2.70 6.63
CA LYS A 283 8.77 -2.55 7.48
C LYS A 283 8.36 -3.88 8.11
N LYS A 284 8.39 -4.99 7.35
CA LYS A 284 8.04 -6.32 7.87
C LYS A 284 8.98 -6.82 8.98
N ILE A 285 10.25 -6.43 8.97
CA ILE A 285 11.19 -6.71 10.09
C ILE A 285 10.83 -5.89 11.33
N LEU A 286 10.43 -4.64 11.13
CA LEU A 286 10.15 -3.68 12.20
C LEU A 286 8.72 -3.82 12.77
N LEU A 287 7.80 -4.42 12.01
CA LEU A 287 6.37 -4.53 12.31
C LEU A 287 6.05 -5.13 13.69
N PRO A 288 6.78 -6.14 14.21
CA PRO A 288 6.53 -6.65 15.56
C PRO A 288 6.63 -5.58 16.65
N GLY A 289 7.39 -4.50 16.42
CA GLY A 289 7.50 -3.38 17.37
C GLY A 289 8.44 -3.63 18.56
N ASN A 290 9.18 -4.74 18.57
CA ASN A 290 10.01 -5.17 19.70
C ASN A 290 11.36 -4.45 19.81
N ALA A 291 11.64 -3.45 18.95
CA ALA A 291 12.93 -2.76 18.93
C ALA A 291 13.06 -1.78 20.10
N GLU A 292 14.00 -2.01 21.02
CA GLU A 292 14.34 -1.07 22.09
C GLU A 292 14.95 0.24 21.55
N SER A 293 15.74 0.17 20.48
CA SER A 293 16.38 1.34 19.87
C SER A 293 16.68 1.16 18.39
N ILE A 294 16.64 2.27 17.64
CA ILE A 294 17.02 2.30 16.23
C ILE A 294 18.00 3.46 16.02
N THR A 295 19.14 3.18 15.38
CA THR A 295 20.17 4.18 15.07
C THR A 295 20.22 4.42 13.57
N VAL A 296 19.90 5.64 13.14
CA VAL A 296 20.02 6.06 11.75
C VAL A 296 21.44 6.57 11.47
N LEU A 297 22.06 6.07 10.42
CA LEU A 297 23.36 6.49 9.93
C LEU A 297 23.21 7.42 8.72
N GLY A 298 23.75 8.63 8.85
CA GLY A 298 23.74 9.64 7.80
C GLY A 298 22.77 10.79 8.05
N GLY A 299 23.00 11.91 7.35
CA GLY A 299 22.12 13.07 7.38
C GLY A 299 20.78 12.85 6.66
N THR A 300 19.95 13.90 6.59
CA THR A 300 18.61 13.85 5.97
C THR A 300 18.63 13.60 4.46
N ALA A 301 19.75 13.86 3.79
CA ALA A 301 19.96 13.47 2.40
C ALA A 301 20.09 11.96 2.21
N SER A 302 20.69 11.25 3.18
CA SER A 302 20.81 9.78 3.18
C SER A 302 19.50 9.14 3.63
N VAL A 303 18.96 9.59 4.75
CA VAL A 303 17.71 9.07 5.34
C VAL A 303 16.89 10.26 5.84
N GLN A 304 15.82 10.61 5.14
CA GLN A 304 14.99 11.77 5.46
C GLN A 304 14.35 11.64 6.85
N GLN A 305 13.97 12.79 7.43
CA GLN A 305 13.32 12.81 8.74
C GLN A 305 11.95 12.11 8.72
N SER A 306 11.24 12.15 7.60
CA SER A 306 9.99 11.41 7.39
C SER A 306 10.19 9.88 7.47
N VAL A 307 11.31 9.37 6.96
CA VAL A 307 11.67 7.96 7.07
C VAL A 307 12.00 7.61 8.52
N ALA A 308 12.86 8.40 9.17
CA ALA A 308 13.23 8.19 10.57
C ALA A 308 12.01 8.20 11.51
N GLY A 309 11.04 9.08 11.26
CA GLY A 309 9.78 9.16 12.01
C GLY A 309 8.75 8.05 11.68
N ASN A 310 9.08 7.12 10.79
CA ASN A 310 8.21 5.98 10.41
C ASN A 310 8.93 4.63 10.55
N LEU A 311 9.90 4.52 11.47
CA LEU A 311 10.63 3.28 11.74
C LEU A 311 9.99 2.43 12.85
N TYR A 312 9.17 3.04 13.70
CA TYR A 312 8.38 2.35 14.69
C TYR A 312 6.96 2.14 14.17
N PRO A 313 6.42 0.91 14.24
CA PRO A 313 5.03 0.68 13.96
C PRO A 313 4.15 1.29 15.07
N ILE A 314 2.91 1.59 14.72
CA ILE A 314 1.84 1.89 15.65
C ILE A 314 1.34 0.55 16.22
N GLU A 315 1.32 0.46 17.55
CA GLU A 315 0.69 -0.65 18.26
C GLU A 315 -0.80 -0.67 17.93
N ASN A 316 -1.29 -1.82 17.46
CA ASN A 316 -2.70 -1.95 17.15
C ASN A 316 -3.50 -2.26 18.41
N THR A 317 -4.37 -1.32 18.79
CA THR A 317 -5.19 -1.36 20.03
C THR A 317 -6.65 -1.74 19.77
N HIS A 318 -7.03 -2.02 18.52
CA HIS A 318 -8.39 -2.45 18.20
C HIS A 318 -8.67 -3.86 18.77
N SER A 319 -9.93 -4.15 19.09
CA SER A 319 -10.31 -5.45 19.66
C SER A 319 -10.23 -6.58 18.65
N ILE A 320 -10.81 -6.40 17.46
CA ILE A 320 -10.69 -7.34 16.35
C ILE A 320 -10.94 -6.60 15.03
N GLU A 321 -10.09 -6.83 14.04
CA GLU A 321 -10.25 -6.25 12.71
C GLU A 321 -9.46 -7.03 11.67
N GLY A 322 -9.80 -6.87 10.40
CA GLY A 322 -9.10 -7.58 9.35
C GLY A 322 -9.44 -7.13 7.94
N TYR A 323 -8.77 -7.75 6.98
CA TYR A 323 -9.01 -7.57 5.56
C TYR A 323 -8.63 -8.86 4.82
N SER A 324 -8.94 -8.90 3.53
CA SER A 324 -8.59 -10.04 2.68
C SER A 324 -7.69 -9.59 1.53
N ASN A 325 -6.96 -10.53 0.92
CA ASN A 325 -5.98 -10.25 -0.13
C ASN A 325 -6.59 -9.83 -1.48
N LYS A 326 -7.91 -10.00 -1.67
CA LYS A 326 -8.67 -9.57 -2.85
C LYS A 326 -10.07 -9.16 -2.43
N LEU A 327 -10.72 -8.32 -3.22
CA LEU A 327 -12.12 -7.93 -2.99
C LEU A 327 -13.14 -8.85 -3.64
N SER A 328 -12.71 -9.73 -4.56
CA SER A 328 -13.58 -10.70 -5.21
C SER A 328 -12.89 -12.02 -5.51
N TYR A 329 -13.68 -13.08 -5.54
CA TYR A 329 -13.22 -14.46 -5.71
C TYR A 329 -14.19 -15.24 -6.57
N TYR A 330 -13.69 -16.10 -7.43
CA TYR A 330 -14.46 -17.19 -8.03
C TYR A 330 -14.63 -18.34 -7.02
N PRO A 331 -15.72 -19.10 -7.09
CA PRO A 331 -15.82 -20.38 -6.39
C PRO A 331 -14.62 -21.29 -6.71
N GLY A 332 -14.01 -21.85 -5.66
CA GLY A 332 -12.76 -22.62 -5.74
C GLY A 332 -11.48 -21.81 -5.48
N GLU A 333 -11.52 -20.47 -5.53
CA GLU A 333 -10.38 -19.66 -5.10
C GLU A 333 -10.25 -19.63 -3.57
N THR A 334 -9.01 -19.43 -3.10
CA THR A 334 -8.71 -19.27 -1.68
C THR A 334 -8.68 -17.79 -1.30
N ILE A 335 -9.49 -17.41 -0.31
CA ILE A 335 -9.39 -16.15 0.41
C ILE A 335 -8.33 -16.28 1.51
N GLU A 336 -7.43 -15.31 1.59
CA GLU A 336 -6.46 -15.17 2.67
C GLU A 336 -6.84 -14.00 3.58
N LEU A 337 -7.32 -14.32 4.77
CA LEU A 337 -7.75 -13.34 5.77
C LEU A 337 -6.56 -12.92 6.64
N LYS A 338 -6.27 -11.63 6.67
CA LYS A 338 -5.31 -11.00 7.57
C LYS A 338 -6.10 -10.38 8.72
N ILE A 339 -5.88 -10.88 9.93
CA ILE A 339 -6.72 -10.55 11.10
C ILE A 339 -5.82 -10.17 12.26
N HIS A 340 -6.12 -9.04 12.88
CA HIS A 340 -5.63 -8.65 14.19
C HIS A 340 -6.63 -9.13 15.25
N SER A 341 -6.13 -9.82 16.28
CA SER A 341 -6.89 -10.16 17.47
C SER A 341 -5.92 -10.32 18.65
N PRO A 342 -6.02 -9.52 19.72
CA PRO A 342 -5.23 -9.68 20.94
C PRO A 342 -5.75 -10.84 21.81
N GLN A 343 -6.99 -11.29 21.59
CA GLN A 343 -7.54 -12.46 22.27
C GLN A 343 -6.86 -13.75 21.82
N ALA A 344 -6.81 -14.75 22.71
CA ALA A 344 -6.18 -16.04 22.44
C ALA A 344 -6.76 -16.74 21.20
N ASN A 345 -8.09 -16.66 21.05
CA ASN A 345 -8.79 -17.21 19.90
C ASN A 345 -9.94 -16.30 19.45
N PHE A 346 -10.32 -16.42 18.18
CA PHE A 346 -11.50 -15.81 17.59
C PHE A 346 -12.21 -16.81 16.66
N SER A 347 -13.39 -16.43 16.19
CA SER A 347 -14.21 -17.19 15.24
C SER A 347 -14.54 -16.36 14.00
N ILE A 348 -14.96 -17.03 12.93
CA ILE A 348 -15.37 -16.42 11.66
C ILE A 348 -16.71 -17.03 11.24
N ASP A 349 -17.72 -16.19 11.05
CA ASP A 349 -18.93 -16.53 10.32
C ASP A 349 -18.87 -15.94 8.92
N PHE A 350 -18.93 -16.79 7.91
CA PHE A 350 -19.11 -16.34 6.53
C PHE A 350 -20.60 -16.08 6.29
N MET A 351 -20.93 -14.81 6.07
CA MET A 351 -22.27 -14.30 5.84
C MET A 351 -22.51 -14.11 4.35
N ARG A 352 -23.68 -14.51 3.86
CA ARG A 352 -24.21 -14.12 2.55
C ARG A 352 -25.29 -13.05 2.74
N TYR A 353 -25.22 -12.00 1.93
CA TYR A 353 -26.22 -10.93 1.90
C TYR A 353 -27.01 -10.99 0.59
N GLY A 354 -28.34 -10.99 0.69
CA GLY A 354 -29.26 -11.06 -0.45
C GLY A 354 -30.70 -10.87 0.01
N LYS A 355 -31.63 -11.69 -0.50
CA LYS A 355 -33.03 -11.71 -0.03
C LYS A 355 -33.10 -11.93 1.49
N GLU A 356 -32.23 -12.81 1.99
CA GLU A 356 -32.06 -13.15 3.40
C GLU A 356 -30.57 -13.05 3.74
N GLU A 357 -30.26 -12.63 4.96
CA GLU A 357 -28.90 -12.68 5.51
C GLU A 357 -28.70 -14.05 6.16
N LYS A 358 -27.66 -14.77 5.74
CA LYS A 358 -27.42 -16.16 6.19
C LYS A 358 -25.96 -16.42 6.48
N ILE A 359 -25.70 -17.11 7.58
CA ILE A 359 -24.42 -17.78 7.80
C ILE A 359 -24.36 -18.97 6.84
N VAL A 360 -23.33 -19.01 5.99
CA VAL A 360 -23.10 -20.09 5.02
C VAL A 360 -21.93 -21.00 5.40
N SER A 361 -21.09 -20.59 6.35
CA SER A 361 -20.03 -21.38 6.96
C SER A 361 -19.55 -20.71 8.24
N SER A 362 -19.10 -21.50 9.22
CA SER A 362 -18.53 -21.01 10.48
C SER A 362 -17.23 -21.74 10.78
N ILE A 363 -16.22 -20.98 11.20
CA ILE A 363 -14.92 -21.50 11.65
C ILE A 363 -14.69 -20.98 13.06
N ASN A 364 -14.33 -21.88 13.98
CA ASN A 364 -14.15 -21.54 15.39
C ASN A 364 -12.71 -21.79 15.84
N ASN A 365 -12.34 -21.16 16.96
CA ASN A 365 -11.10 -21.41 17.69
C ASN A 365 -9.84 -21.16 16.85
N ILE A 366 -9.84 -20.09 16.06
CA ILE A 366 -8.67 -19.64 15.30
C ILE A 366 -7.77 -18.86 16.24
N LYS A 367 -6.48 -19.20 16.28
CA LYS A 367 -5.49 -18.51 17.11
C LYS A 367 -5.43 -17.02 16.76
N GLY A 368 -5.63 -16.15 17.74
CA GLY A 368 -5.44 -14.71 17.60
C GLY A 368 -3.97 -14.31 17.61
N THR A 369 -3.66 -13.26 16.86
CA THR A 369 -2.34 -12.64 16.81
C THR A 369 -2.47 -11.13 16.79
N VAL A 370 -1.66 -10.44 17.59
CA VAL A 370 -1.49 -8.99 17.49
C VAL A 370 -0.74 -8.68 16.20
N GLN A 371 -1.35 -7.85 15.35
CA GLN A 371 -0.73 -7.33 14.14
C GLN A 371 -0.74 -5.80 14.16
N ASN A 372 0.46 -5.21 14.24
CA ASN A 372 0.70 -3.76 14.24
C ASN A 372 0.75 -3.20 12.81
N TYR A 373 0.80 -1.88 12.65
CA TYR A 373 0.83 -1.24 11.33
C TYR A 373 1.66 0.06 11.35
N PHE A 374 2.04 0.58 10.19
CA PHE A 374 2.78 1.86 10.10
C PHE A 374 1.85 3.05 9.87
N ASN A 375 2.30 4.28 10.16
CA ASN A 375 1.49 5.49 10.02
C ASN A 375 1.06 5.81 8.58
N ASP A 376 1.68 5.13 7.62
CA ASP A 376 1.40 5.21 6.20
C ASP A 376 0.69 3.97 5.66
N ALA A 377 0.16 3.11 6.53
CA ALA A 377 -0.62 1.93 6.15
C ALA A 377 -1.87 2.28 5.34
N TYR A 378 -2.38 3.51 5.44
CA TYR A 378 -3.46 3.98 4.57
C TYR A 378 -3.10 3.88 3.08
N LYS A 379 -1.82 4.07 2.72
CA LYS A 379 -1.33 4.02 1.34
C LYS A 379 -0.45 2.80 1.06
N GLU A 380 0.35 2.32 1.99
CA GLU A 380 1.29 1.20 1.77
C GLU A 380 0.72 -0.17 2.21
N GLY A 381 -0.51 -0.20 2.73
CA GLY A 381 -1.12 -1.38 3.32
C GLY A 381 -0.64 -1.67 4.74
N ALA A 382 -1.34 -2.57 5.44
CA ALA A 382 -1.07 -2.95 6.82
C ALA A 382 0.10 -3.93 6.96
N LEU A 383 0.46 -4.64 5.88
CA LEU A 383 1.55 -5.64 5.83
C LEU A 383 1.37 -6.84 6.78
N TRP A 384 0.13 -7.10 7.17
CA TRP A 384 -0.23 -8.21 8.05
C TRP A 384 -0.02 -9.58 7.41
N ASP A 385 0.34 -10.53 8.25
CA ASP A 385 0.39 -11.93 7.89
C ASP A 385 -1.02 -12.53 7.84
N THR A 386 -1.17 -13.56 7.00
CA THR A 386 -2.43 -14.30 6.86
C THR A 386 -2.68 -15.11 8.13
N ALA A 387 -3.78 -14.79 8.82
CA ALA A 387 -4.24 -15.51 10.00
C ALA A 387 -5.04 -16.76 9.63
N TYR A 388 -5.78 -16.72 8.51
CA TYR A 388 -6.59 -17.85 8.07
C TYR A 388 -6.74 -17.91 6.55
N LYS A 389 -6.81 -19.12 6.00
CA LYS A 389 -7.09 -19.38 4.59
C LYS A 389 -8.39 -20.17 4.47
N PHE A 390 -9.29 -19.73 3.59
CA PHE A 390 -10.55 -20.41 3.33
C PHE A 390 -10.75 -20.57 1.82
N THR A 391 -11.14 -21.74 1.37
CA THR A 391 -11.43 -21.99 -0.05
C THR A 391 -12.91 -21.83 -0.29
N ILE A 392 -13.31 -20.92 -1.19
CA ILE A 392 -14.71 -20.64 -1.49
C ILE A 392 -15.37 -21.92 -2.03
N PRO A 393 -16.40 -22.48 -1.37
CA PRO A 393 -17.07 -23.68 -1.83
C PRO A 393 -17.66 -23.51 -3.23
N SER A 394 -17.59 -24.57 -4.04
CA SER A 394 -18.08 -24.55 -5.42
C SER A 394 -19.61 -24.41 -5.57
N SER A 395 -20.33 -24.49 -4.44
CA SER A 395 -21.78 -24.31 -4.29
C SER A 395 -22.18 -22.88 -3.91
N TRP A 396 -21.23 -21.99 -3.60
CA TRP A 396 -21.55 -20.60 -3.31
C TRP A 396 -21.91 -19.87 -4.60
N ASN A 397 -23.10 -19.28 -4.61
CA ASN A 397 -23.59 -18.49 -5.71
C ASN A 397 -22.91 -17.12 -5.72
N THR A 398 -22.97 -16.43 -6.86
CA THR A 398 -22.55 -15.04 -6.94
C THR A 398 -23.33 -14.16 -5.96
N GLY A 399 -22.68 -13.09 -5.47
CA GLY A 399 -23.29 -12.10 -4.59
C GLY A 399 -22.30 -11.46 -3.63
N MET A 400 -22.85 -10.69 -2.69
CA MET A 400 -22.08 -10.04 -1.63
C MET A 400 -21.99 -10.93 -0.40
N TYR A 401 -20.77 -11.06 0.12
CA TYR A 401 -20.45 -11.87 1.29
C TYR A 401 -19.63 -11.05 2.28
N ALA A 402 -19.59 -11.47 3.54
CA ALA A 402 -18.60 -10.98 4.49
C ALA A 402 -18.10 -12.12 5.38
N ALA A 403 -16.82 -12.08 5.74
CA ALA A 403 -16.31 -12.83 6.87
C ALA A 403 -16.47 -11.96 8.12
N LYS A 404 -17.48 -12.28 8.94
CA LYS A 404 -17.66 -11.66 10.26
C LYS A 404 -16.69 -12.33 11.22
N VAL A 405 -15.62 -11.64 11.59
CA VAL A 405 -14.68 -12.10 12.60
C VAL A 405 -15.15 -11.63 13.97
N TYR A 406 -15.09 -12.47 15.00
CA TYR A 406 -15.57 -12.11 16.34
C TYR A 406 -14.85 -12.87 17.46
N ASP A 407 -14.75 -12.26 18.63
CA ASP A 407 -14.05 -12.77 19.83
C ASP A 407 -14.94 -12.82 21.09
N GLY A 408 -16.24 -12.99 20.87
CA GLY A 408 -17.27 -12.91 21.91
C GLY A 408 -18.13 -11.67 21.69
N ALA A 409 -17.84 -10.58 22.40
CA ALA A 409 -18.62 -9.35 22.32
C ALA A 409 -18.25 -8.45 21.13
N ASN A 410 -17.01 -8.51 20.62
CA ASN A 410 -16.58 -7.67 19.52
C ASN A 410 -16.69 -8.40 18.19
N SER A 411 -16.93 -7.64 17.11
CA SER A 411 -16.90 -8.19 15.76
C SER A 411 -16.49 -7.17 14.72
N PHE A 412 -15.96 -7.66 13.61
CA PHE A 412 -15.61 -6.87 12.43
C PHE A 412 -16.00 -7.61 11.16
N PHE A 413 -16.39 -6.88 10.11
CA PHE A 413 -16.80 -7.45 8.83
C PHE A 413 -15.75 -7.24 7.74
N ILE A 414 -15.28 -8.35 7.16
CA ILE A 414 -14.41 -8.34 5.98
C ILE A 414 -15.28 -8.66 4.76
N THR A 415 -15.79 -7.62 4.09
CA THR A 415 -16.73 -7.74 2.96
C THR A 415 -16.01 -8.04 1.65
N PHE A 416 -16.55 -8.99 0.87
CA PHE A 416 -16.02 -9.40 -0.43
C PHE A 416 -17.14 -9.89 -1.37
N ILE A 417 -16.81 -10.01 -2.65
CA ILE A 417 -17.75 -10.45 -3.69
C ILE A 417 -17.41 -11.87 -4.15
N VAL A 418 -18.42 -12.74 -4.22
CA VAL A 418 -18.30 -14.02 -4.93
C VAL A 418 -18.79 -13.81 -6.36
N LYS A 419 -17.92 -14.10 -7.32
CA LYS A 419 -18.20 -14.00 -8.76
C LYS A 419 -18.92 -15.25 -9.26
N GLU A 420 -19.55 -15.14 -10.43
CA GLU A 420 -20.16 -16.27 -11.11
C GLU A 420 -19.13 -17.37 -11.43
N LYS A 421 -19.46 -18.63 -11.12
CA LYS A 421 -18.57 -19.80 -11.26
C LYS A 421 -18.08 -20.01 -12.70
N THR A 422 -18.99 -19.84 -13.65
CA THR A 422 -18.70 -19.87 -15.09
C THR A 422 -19.16 -18.54 -15.65
N PRO A 423 -18.38 -17.82 -16.48
CA PRO A 423 -18.87 -16.67 -17.22
C PRO A 423 -19.94 -17.09 -18.25
N ALA A 424 -21.11 -17.51 -17.79
CA ALA A 424 -22.29 -17.64 -18.63
C ALA A 424 -22.76 -16.24 -19.01
N PHE A 425 -23.35 -16.11 -20.20
CA PHE A 425 -24.15 -14.94 -20.49
C PHE A 425 -25.27 -14.90 -19.45
N THR A 426 -25.28 -13.86 -18.63
CA THR A 426 -26.39 -13.55 -17.72
C THR A 426 -26.95 -12.19 -18.12
N ASP A 427 -28.25 -11.98 -17.98
CA ASP A 427 -28.82 -10.73 -18.49
C ASP A 427 -28.36 -9.51 -17.68
N ILE A 428 -27.99 -9.70 -16.41
CA ILE A 428 -27.67 -8.61 -15.47
C ILE A 428 -26.30 -8.82 -14.82
N GLY A 429 -25.42 -7.84 -14.98
CA GLY A 429 -24.20 -7.67 -14.19
C GLY A 429 -24.37 -6.55 -13.14
N VAL A 430 -24.08 -6.82 -11.87
CA VAL A 430 -24.11 -5.82 -10.78
C VAL A 430 -22.68 -5.43 -10.41
N LEU A 431 -22.37 -4.14 -10.54
CA LEU A 431 -21.08 -3.58 -10.20
C LEU A 431 -21.04 -3.13 -8.73
N ALA A 432 -20.14 -3.74 -7.95
CA ALA A 432 -19.86 -3.35 -6.56
C ALA A 432 -18.90 -2.15 -6.53
N SER A 433 -19.25 -1.10 -5.79
CA SER A 433 -18.54 0.20 -5.77
C SER A 433 -17.30 0.19 -4.87
N THR A 434 -16.45 -0.83 -5.02
CA THR A 434 -15.33 -1.11 -4.12
C THR A 434 -14.28 -0.01 -4.09
N ASN A 435 -14.09 0.75 -5.18
CA ASN A 435 -13.20 1.91 -5.18
C ASN A 435 -13.75 2.99 -4.26
N THR A 436 -15.07 3.22 -4.28
CA THR A 436 -15.72 4.16 -3.35
C THR A 436 -15.61 3.67 -1.91
N TRP A 437 -15.86 2.38 -1.63
CA TRP A 437 -15.68 1.83 -0.28
C TRP A 437 -14.28 2.15 0.26
N GLN A 438 -13.28 2.07 -0.61
CA GLN A 438 -11.89 2.30 -0.26
C GLN A 438 -11.50 3.79 -0.21
N ALA A 439 -12.07 4.62 -1.08
CA ALA A 439 -11.84 6.06 -1.10
C ALA A 439 -12.28 6.75 0.20
N TYR A 440 -13.35 6.23 0.82
CA TYR A 440 -13.89 6.71 2.10
C TYR A 440 -13.23 6.06 3.33
N ASN A 441 -12.40 5.03 3.15
CA ASN A 441 -11.75 4.32 4.24
C ASN A 441 -10.65 5.17 4.91
N SER A 442 -10.85 5.56 6.16
CA SER A 442 -9.92 6.35 6.98
C SER A 442 -8.97 5.50 7.83
N TRP A 443 -9.12 4.17 7.84
CA TRP A 443 -8.27 3.28 8.63
C TRP A 443 -6.79 3.45 8.25
N GLY A 444 -5.91 3.41 9.25
CA GLY A 444 -4.48 3.66 9.04
C GLY A 444 -4.14 5.13 8.81
N GLY A 445 -5.07 6.06 9.06
CA GLY A 445 -4.83 7.48 9.27
C GLY A 445 -5.36 8.43 8.20
N LYS A 446 -5.63 7.97 6.97
CA LYS A 446 -6.16 8.82 5.89
C LYS A 446 -7.11 8.08 4.94
N SER A 447 -8.05 8.84 4.39
CA SER A 447 -8.87 8.49 3.23
C SER A 447 -8.55 9.43 2.07
N LEU A 448 -9.20 9.27 0.90
CA LEU A 448 -9.08 10.26 -0.20
C LEU A 448 -9.82 11.58 0.09
N TYR A 449 -10.48 11.68 1.24
CA TYR A 449 -11.08 12.90 1.76
C TYR A 449 -10.24 13.61 2.81
N SER A 450 -9.20 12.95 3.34
CA SER A 450 -8.23 13.59 4.22
C SER A 450 -7.42 14.63 3.46
N TYR A 451 -7.15 15.78 4.09
CA TYR A 451 -6.33 16.85 3.50
C TYR A 451 -5.52 17.58 4.55
N SER A 452 -4.44 18.23 4.11
CA SER A 452 -3.76 19.27 4.88
C SER A 452 -3.97 20.64 4.22
N ILE A 453 -3.76 21.72 4.97
CA ILE A 453 -3.74 23.07 4.42
C ILE A 453 -2.29 23.43 4.08
N VAL A 454 -2.03 23.71 2.80
CA VAL A 454 -0.72 24.15 2.30
C VAL A 454 -0.93 25.46 1.55
N ASN A 455 -0.27 26.53 1.98
CA ASN A 455 -0.42 27.87 1.41
C ASN A 455 -1.88 28.34 1.27
N GLY A 456 -2.72 28.02 2.27
CA GLY A 456 -4.15 28.37 2.29
C GLY A 456 -5.06 27.51 1.40
N ALA A 457 -4.53 26.49 0.73
CA ALA A 457 -5.30 25.56 -0.10
C ALA A 457 -5.34 24.15 0.51
N ARG A 458 -6.44 23.42 0.28
CA ARG A 458 -6.54 22.00 0.66
C ARG A 458 -5.67 21.16 -0.28
N LYS A 459 -4.69 20.44 0.28
CA LYS A 459 -3.96 19.37 -0.39
C LYS A 459 -4.52 18.03 0.08
N TYR A 460 -5.36 17.43 -0.76
CA TYR A 460 -5.96 16.13 -0.48
C TYR A 460 -4.93 15.01 -0.53
N ASN A 461 -5.19 13.95 0.23
CA ASN A 461 -4.48 12.70 0.11
C ASN A 461 -4.76 12.06 -1.25
N GLU A 462 -3.72 11.54 -1.89
CA GLU A 462 -3.77 11.12 -3.28
C GLU A 462 -3.78 9.59 -3.42
N PHE A 463 -3.35 8.86 -2.40
CA PHE A 463 -3.16 7.40 -2.47
C PHE A 463 -3.85 6.68 -1.31
N VAL A 464 -4.49 5.55 -1.62
CA VAL A 464 -5.00 4.60 -0.63
C VAL A 464 -4.76 3.16 -1.08
N SER A 465 -4.56 2.23 -0.15
CA SER A 465 -4.31 0.80 -0.42
C SER A 465 -5.45 -0.11 0.06
N PHE A 466 -5.86 -1.07 -0.76
CA PHE A 466 -6.85 -2.10 -0.42
C PHE A 466 -6.35 -3.11 0.63
N ASP A 467 -5.04 -3.23 0.84
CA ASP A 467 -4.43 -4.16 1.79
C ASP A 467 -4.50 -3.63 3.23
N ARG A 468 -5.70 -3.23 3.67
CA ARG A 468 -5.96 -2.70 5.02
C ARG A 468 -7.41 -2.94 5.46
N PRO A 469 -7.71 -3.00 6.78
CA PRO A 469 -9.08 -3.04 7.28
C PRO A 469 -9.93 -1.89 6.75
N ASN A 470 -11.22 -2.15 6.52
CA ASN A 470 -12.19 -1.16 6.08
C ASN A 470 -13.47 -1.21 6.93
N PRO A 471 -13.53 -0.49 8.07
CA PRO A 471 -14.72 -0.48 8.92
C PRO A 471 -15.95 0.14 8.23
N GLY A 472 -15.75 0.97 7.18
CA GLY A 472 -16.85 1.56 6.43
C GLY A 472 -17.56 0.58 5.48
N ALA A 473 -16.89 -0.51 5.11
CA ALA A 473 -17.43 -1.56 4.24
C ALA A 473 -18.27 -2.60 5.02
N ASP A 474 -18.82 -2.23 6.18
CA ASP A 474 -19.71 -3.06 6.99
C ASP A 474 -21.12 -3.15 6.36
N PRO A 475 -21.58 -4.35 5.94
CA PRO A 475 -22.92 -4.55 5.36
C PRO A 475 -24.07 -4.37 6.36
N SER A 476 -23.77 -4.26 7.65
CA SER A 476 -24.70 -3.96 8.74
C SER A 476 -24.60 -2.51 9.28
N GLY A 477 -23.62 -1.74 8.79
CA GLY A 477 -23.33 -0.38 9.23
C GLY A 477 -24.25 0.69 8.64
N ASN A 478 -23.66 1.71 8.00
CA ASN A 478 -24.37 2.91 7.52
C ASN A 478 -25.50 2.56 6.53
N ILE A 479 -26.76 2.76 6.95
CA ILE A 479 -27.99 2.19 6.38
C ILE A 479 -28.23 2.48 4.87
N GLY A 480 -27.50 3.38 4.23
CA GLY A 480 -27.56 3.46 2.76
C GLY A 480 -26.31 3.93 2.05
N HIS A 481 -25.15 3.76 2.66
CA HIS A 481 -23.89 4.06 2.00
C HIS A 481 -23.01 2.82 1.91
N LEU A 482 -22.09 2.79 0.94
CA LEU A 482 -21.12 1.71 0.73
C LEU A 482 -21.81 0.32 0.69
N ALA A 483 -21.22 -0.70 1.34
CA ALA A 483 -21.67 -2.08 1.30
C ALA A 483 -23.13 -2.28 1.78
N ASN A 484 -23.55 -1.57 2.84
CA ASN A 484 -24.92 -1.68 3.34
C ASN A 484 -25.93 -1.09 2.33
N GLY A 485 -25.60 0.03 1.69
CA GLY A 485 -26.46 0.60 0.64
C GLY A 485 -26.63 -0.33 -0.56
N GLU A 486 -25.57 -1.04 -0.96
CA GLU A 486 -25.63 -2.03 -2.05
C GLU A 486 -26.46 -3.27 -1.69
N LYS A 487 -26.47 -3.67 -0.42
CA LYS A 487 -27.31 -4.77 0.10
C LYS A 487 -28.77 -4.63 -0.30
N HIS A 488 -29.31 -3.41 -0.29
CA HIS A 488 -30.72 -3.16 -0.58
C HIS A 488 -31.08 -3.51 -2.02
N ILE A 489 -30.21 -3.17 -2.97
CA ILE A 489 -30.39 -3.49 -4.39
C ILE A 489 -30.26 -5.00 -4.62
N ILE A 490 -29.26 -5.64 -4.02
CA ILE A 490 -29.03 -7.08 -4.11
C ILE A 490 -30.23 -7.85 -3.56
N GLY A 491 -30.69 -7.49 -2.36
CA GLY A 491 -31.85 -8.12 -1.75
C GLY A 491 -33.14 -7.88 -2.55
N TRP A 492 -33.28 -6.71 -3.17
CA TRP A 492 -34.42 -6.41 -4.06
C TRP A 492 -34.42 -7.27 -5.31
N LEU A 493 -33.26 -7.44 -5.98
CA LEU A 493 -33.13 -8.30 -7.17
C LEU A 493 -33.58 -9.74 -6.85
N GLU A 494 -33.12 -10.30 -5.73
CA GLU A 494 -33.49 -11.67 -5.34
C GLU A 494 -34.96 -11.80 -4.94
N ARG A 495 -35.53 -10.83 -4.21
CA ARG A 495 -36.97 -10.81 -3.87
C ARG A 495 -37.86 -10.73 -5.12
N ASN A 496 -37.38 -10.07 -6.18
CA ASN A 496 -38.08 -9.94 -7.46
C ASN A 496 -37.64 -10.99 -8.50
N LYS A 497 -36.92 -12.04 -8.08
CA LYS A 497 -36.52 -13.18 -8.92
C LYS A 497 -35.71 -12.79 -10.16
N HIS A 498 -34.83 -11.80 -10.01
CA HIS A 498 -33.88 -11.43 -11.05
C HIS A 498 -32.55 -12.15 -10.82
N SER A 499 -32.15 -12.99 -11.77
CA SER A 499 -30.81 -13.55 -11.82
C SER A 499 -29.80 -12.46 -12.17
N TYR A 500 -28.65 -12.46 -11.50
CA TYR A 500 -27.59 -11.50 -11.71
C TYR A 500 -26.24 -12.15 -11.43
N SER A 501 -25.17 -11.54 -11.93
CA SER A 501 -23.80 -11.82 -11.50
C SER A 501 -23.14 -10.57 -10.96
N MET A 502 -22.42 -10.69 -9.84
CA MET A 502 -21.76 -9.56 -9.19
C MET A 502 -20.24 -9.59 -9.44
N PHE A 503 -19.65 -8.41 -9.61
CA PHE A 503 -18.21 -8.20 -9.79
C PHE A 503 -17.81 -6.83 -9.24
N THR A 504 -16.52 -6.61 -9.04
CA THR A 504 -16.01 -5.36 -8.44
C THR A 504 -15.55 -4.37 -9.50
N GLU A 505 -15.45 -3.10 -9.13
CA GLU A 505 -14.77 -2.08 -9.95
C GLU A 505 -13.32 -2.46 -10.28
N ARG A 506 -12.67 -3.24 -9.41
CA ARG A 506 -11.33 -3.77 -9.68
C ARG A 506 -11.33 -4.78 -10.81
N ASP A 507 -12.26 -5.74 -10.79
CA ASP A 507 -12.44 -6.71 -11.89
C ASP A 507 -12.70 -5.98 -13.22
N PHE A 508 -13.50 -4.92 -13.18
CA PHE A 508 -13.85 -4.13 -14.36
C PHE A 508 -12.69 -3.28 -14.89
N ASN A 509 -11.92 -2.64 -14.00
CA ASN A 509 -10.72 -1.90 -14.38
C ASN A 509 -9.68 -2.80 -15.06
N ASP A 510 -9.43 -3.96 -14.45
CA ASP A 510 -8.40 -4.88 -14.92
C ASP A 510 -8.82 -5.51 -16.25
N ASN A 511 -10.10 -5.89 -16.38
CA ASN A 511 -10.67 -6.43 -17.62
C ASN A 511 -11.97 -5.70 -18.01
N PRO A 512 -11.91 -4.59 -18.78
CA PRO A 512 -13.10 -3.88 -19.25
C PRO A 512 -14.04 -4.73 -20.13
N ALA A 513 -13.55 -5.83 -20.71
CA ALA A 513 -14.39 -6.74 -21.50
C ALA A 513 -15.25 -7.66 -20.62
N ILE A 514 -15.04 -7.72 -19.30
CA ILE A 514 -15.83 -8.57 -18.38
C ILE A 514 -17.33 -8.28 -18.48
N ILE A 515 -17.71 -7.05 -18.84
CA ILE A 515 -19.10 -6.63 -18.90
C ILE A 515 -19.81 -7.03 -20.19
N ARG A 516 -19.08 -7.45 -21.24
CA ARG A 516 -19.66 -7.83 -22.56
C ARG A 516 -20.58 -9.05 -22.50
N LYS A 517 -20.46 -9.86 -21.45
CA LYS A 517 -21.30 -11.04 -21.23
C LYS A 517 -22.66 -10.69 -20.63
N PHE A 518 -22.89 -9.44 -20.24
CA PHE A 518 -24.15 -8.99 -19.68
C PHE A 518 -24.93 -8.21 -20.73
N LYS A 519 -26.27 -8.29 -20.70
CA LYS A 519 -27.11 -7.36 -21.46
C LYS A 519 -27.21 -6.03 -20.75
N THR A 520 -27.42 -6.07 -19.43
CA THR A 520 -27.58 -4.90 -18.56
C THR A 520 -26.49 -4.82 -17.51
N ILE A 521 -25.94 -3.63 -17.32
CA ILE A 521 -25.06 -3.31 -16.18
C ILE A 521 -25.82 -2.46 -15.18
N ILE A 522 -25.89 -2.93 -13.93
CA ILE A 522 -26.37 -2.15 -12.79
C ILE A 522 -25.19 -1.49 -12.11
N ILE A 523 -25.21 -0.16 -12.03
CA ILE A 523 -24.26 0.63 -11.22
C ILE A 523 -24.96 0.98 -9.91
N SER A 524 -24.44 0.47 -8.80
CA SER A 524 -25.15 0.42 -7.52
C SER A 524 -24.78 1.56 -6.59
N THR A 525 -25.79 2.20 -5.97
CA THR A 525 -25.69 3.09 -4.79
C THR A 525 -24.79 4.32 -4.92
N HIS A 526 -23.46 4.17 -4.92
CA HIS A 526 -22.52 5.28 -4.94
C HIS A 526 -21.16 4.86 -5.54
N SER A 527 -21.06 4.94 -6.85
CA SER A 527 -19.90 4.50 -7.64
C SER A 527 -19.07 5.70 -8.14
N GLU A 528 -18.47 6.43 -7.20
CA GLU A 528 -17.87 7.77 -7.41
C GLU A 528 -16.49 7.74 -8.12
N TYR A 529 -15.68 6.70 -7.89
CA TYR A 529 -14.26 6.66 -8.29
C TYR A 529 -13.99 5.67 -9.43
N TRP A 530 -13.75 6.19 -10.64
CA TRP A 530 -13.65 5.40 -11.86
C TRP A 530 -12.34 5.61 -12.60
N SER A 531 -11.82 4.56 -13.24
CA SER A 531 -10.72 4.70 -14.19
C SER A 531 -11.24 5.00 -15.60
N THR A 532 -10.37 5.60 -16.43
CA THR A 532 -10.67 5.82 -17.86
C THR A 532 -10.99 4.49 -18.57
N ARG A 533 -10.32 3.40 -18.19
CA ARG A 533 -10.55 2.05 -18.73
C ARG A 533 -11.98 1.58 -18.47
N MET A 534 -12.52 1.82 -17.27
CA MET A 534 -13.90 1.48 -16.92
C MET A 534 -14.90 2.33 -17.70
N TYR A 535 -14.66 3.65 -17.80
CA TYR A 535 -15.48 4.55 -18.61
C TYR A 535 -15.57 4.06 -20.06
N ASP A 536 -14.42 3.76 -20.67
CA ASP A 536 -14.34 3.29 -22.05
C ASP A 536 -14.97 1.91 -22.23
N GLY A 537 -14.82 1.03 -21.24
CA GLY A 537 -15.52 -0.25 -21.19
C GLY A 537 -17.03 -0.07 -21.27
N LEU A 538 -17.60 0.80 -20.43
CA LEU A 538 -19.05 1.05 -20.37
C LEU A 538 -19.55 1.75 -21.64
N GLN A 539 -18.78 2.70 -22.16
CA GLN A 539 -19.11 3.34 -23.44
C GLN A 539 -19.16 2.31 -24.57
N ASN A 540 -18.19 1.39 -24.62
CA ASN A 540 -18.19 0.32 -25.61
C ASN A 540 -19.34 -0.66 -25.41
N HIS A 541 -19.74 -0.95 -24.17
CA HIS A 541 -20.92 -1.75 -23.87
C HIS A 541 -22.18 -1.16 -24.51
N LEU A 542 -22.45 0.13 -24.28
CA LEU A 542 -23.58 0.85 -24.87
C LEU A 542 -23.52 0.93 -26.40
N LYS A 543 -22.33 1.13 -26.97
CA LYS A 543 -22.13 1.14 -28.43
C LYS A 543 -22.47 -0.19 -29.10
N ASN A 544 -22.40 -1.30 -28.37
CA ASN A 544 -22.69 -2.64 -28.85
C ASN A 544 -24.07 -3.16 -28.39
N GLY A 545 -25.03 -2.26 -28.16
CA GLY A 545 -26.41 -2.61 -27.80
C GLY A 545 -26.60 -3.03 -26.35
N GLY A 546 -25.61 -2.80 -25.48
CA GLY A 546 -25.73 -3.02 -24.05
C GLY A 546 -26.59 -1.98 -23.35
N ASN A 547 -27.20 -2.36 -22.24
CA ASN A 547 -28.05 -1.51 -21.41
C ASN A 547 -27.36 -1.10 -20.10
N VAL A 548 -27.73 0.06 -19.55
CA VAL A 548 -27.27 0.53 -18.23
C VAL A 548 -28.44 0.95 -17.36
N LEU A 549 -28.47 0.37 -16.16
CA LEU A 549 -29.38 0.71 -15.09
C LEU A 549 -28.58 1.39 -13.96
N TYR A 550 -28.57 2.71 -13.95
CA TYR A 550 -27.82 3.52 -13.00
C TYR A 550 -28.68 3.84 -11.76
N LEU A 551 -28.51 3.04 -10.71
CA LEU A 551 -29.20 3.14 -9.41
C LEU A 551 -28.31 3.79 -8.35
N SER A 552 -27.51 4.77 -8.77
CA SER A 552 -26.49 5.43 -7.98
C SER A 552 -26.67 6.95 -8.01
N GLY A 553 -25.98 7.66 -7.10
CA GLY A 553 -25.76 9.11 -7.15
C GLY A 553 -24.27 9.43 -7.13
N ASN A 554 -23.89 10.57 -7.70
CA ASN A 554 -22.49 11.03 -7.82
C ASN A 554 -21.55 9.96 -8.39
N GLY A 555 -22.02 9.27 -9.42
CA GLY A 555 -21.29 8.21 -10.09
C GLY A 555 -20.33 8.76 -11.13
N ILE A 556 -19.22 8.06 -11.34
CA ILE A 556 -18.23 8.36 -12.40
C ILE A 556 -17.71 9.82 -12.27
N TYR A 557 -17.52 10.29 -11.04
CA TYR A 557 -17.19 11.69 -10.76
C TYR A 557 -15.67 11.93 -10.79
N TRP A 558 -14.93 11.21 -9.94
CA TRP A 558 -13.47 11.32 -9.86
C TRP A 558 -12.78 10.33 -10.81
N ARG A 559 -11.80 10.83 -11.55
CA ARG A 559 -10.85 9.99 -12.26
C ARG A 559 -9.86 9.38 -11.27
N ALA A 560 -9.81 8.06 -11.25
CA ALA A 560 -8.90 7.27 -10.45
C ALA A 560 -7.95 6.46 -11.35
N ALA A 561 -6.75 6.22 -10.87
CA ALA A 561 -5.81 5.26 -11.44
C ALA A 561 -5.58 4.13 -10.44
N LEU A 562 -5.58 2.88 -10.91
CA LEU A 562 -5.40 1.71 -10.07
C LEU A 562 -4.13 0.96 -10.47
N MET A 563 -3.28 0.64 -9.51
CA MET A 563 -2.06 -0.15 -9.71
C MET A 563 -1.75 -0.98 -8.47
N GLY A 564 -1.49 -2.27 -8.65
CA GLY A 564 -1.30 -3.18 -7.51
C GLY A 564 -2.53 -3.19 -6.60
N ASP A 565 -2.35 -2.95 -5.32
CA ASP A 565 -3.38 -2.79 -4.30
C ASP A 565 -3.79 -1.31 -4.10
N GLN A 566 -3.28 -0.36 -4.88
CA GLN A 566 -3.46 1.07 -4.64
C GLN A 566 -4.45 1.73 -5.61
N ILE A 567 -5.14 2.74 -5.10
CA ILE A 567 -5.87 3.76 -5.86
C ILE A 567 -5.11 5.08 -5.75
N GLU A 568 -4.84 5.71 -6.88
CA GLU A 568 -4.37 7.09 -6.99
C GLU A 568 -5.49 8.01 -7.51
N VAL A 569 -5.67 9.17 -6.88
CA VAL A 569 -6.58 10.23 -7.33
C VAL A 569 -5.92 11.60 -7.18
N ARG A 570 -5.93 12.40 -8.25
CA ARG A 570 -5.45 13.79 -8.24
C ARG A 570 -6.63 14.76 -8.24
N LYS A 571 -7.16 15.09 -7.06
CA LYS A 571 -8.32 16.01 -6.94
C LYS A 571 -8.02 17.45 -7.37
N ASP A 572 -6.74 17.81 -7.44
CA ASP A 572 -6.24 19.07 -7.99
C ASP A 572 -6.18 19.10 -9.53
N GLY A 573 -6.47 17.97 -10.20
CA GLY A 573 -6.38 17.83 -11.65
C GLY A 573 -4.97 17.60 -12.18
N GLY A 574 -3.99 17.31 -11.31
CA GLY A 574 -2.63 16.92 -11.69
C GLY A 574 -2.57 15.56 -12.39
N THR A 575 -1.39 15.17 -12.86
CA THR A 575 -1.18 13.91 -13.59
C THR A 575 -1.07 12.72 -12.64
N HIS A 576 -1.79 11.63 -12.94
CA HIS A 576 -1.63 10.35 -12.24
C HIS A 576 -0.24 9.77 -12.53
N SER A 577 0.48 9.41 -11.47
CA SER A 577 1.77 8.72 -11.55
C SER A 577 1.65 7.30 -12.11
N PHE A 578 0.52 6.61 -11.88
CA PHE A 578 0.33 5.24 -12.34
C PHE A 578 0.05 5.12 -13.84
N THR A 579 -0.62 6.11 -14.44
CA THR A 579 -1.06 6.02 -15.85
C THR A 579 -0.54 7.13 -16.74
N GLY A 580 0.01 8.21 -16.18
CA GLY A 580 0.39 9.42 -16.94
C GLY A 580 -0.82 10.24 -17.42
N GLU A 581 -2.05 9.85 -17.09
CA GLU A 581 -3.25 10.57 -17.47
C GLU A 581 -3.54 11.74 -16.51
N ARG A 582 -4.18 12.80 -17.00
CA ARG A 582 -4.71 13.88 -16.15
C ARG A 582 -5.74 13.32 -15.16
N GLY A 583 -5.66 13.67 -13.88
CA GLY A 583 -6.70 13.36 -12.90
C GLY A 583 -7.85 14.38 -12.91
N GLY A 584 -8.43 14.64 -11.74
CA GLY A 584 -9.57 15.53 -11.56
C GLY A 584 -10.91 14.87 -11.88
N LEU A 585 -11.89 15.70 -12.27
CA LEU A 585 -13.26 15.25 -12.55
C LEU A 585 -13.39 14.74 -13.99
N PHE A 586 -14.17 13.68 -14.20
CA PHE A 586 -14.52 13.21 -15.55
C PHE A 586 -15.16 14.32 -16.40
N TYR A 587 -16.06 15.10 -15.79
CA TYR A 587 -16.68 16.29 -16.35
C TYR A 587 -15.70 17.26 -17.04
N GLN A 588 -14.46 17.34 -16.59
CA GLN A 588 -13.43 18.28 -17.09
C GLN A 588 -12.51 17.69 -18.18
N THR A 589 -12.80 16.48 -18.67
CA THR A 589 -11.84 15.68 -19.46
C THR A 589 -12.37 15.21 -20.82
N GLY A 590 -13.44 15.84 -21.33
CA GLY A 590 -14.08 15.44 -22.60
C GLY A 590 -14.85 14.12 -22.51
N LYS A 591 -14.86 13.48 -21.34
CA LYS A 591 -15.61 12.27 -21.00
C LYS A 591 -16.56 12.55 -19.82
N PRO A 592 -17.48 13.53 -19.92
CA PRO A 592 -18.40 13.80 -18.82
C PRO A 592 -19.29 12.58 -18.55
N GLU A 593 -19.58 12.35 -17.29
CA GLU A 593 -20.48 11.31 -16.81
C GLU A 593 -21.89 11.46 -17.39
N THR A 594 -22.38 12.70 -17.55
CA THR A 594 -23.70 12.98 -18.13
C THR A 594 -23.86 12.52 -19.57
N ALA A 595 -22.77 12.45 -20.34
CA ALA A 595 -22.81 11.91 -21.70
C ALA A 595 -22.92 10.37 -21.73
N LEU A 596 -22.59 9.70 -20.63
CA LEU A 596 -22.57 8.24 -20.53
C LEU A 596 -23.82 7.71 -19.80
N ILE A 597 -24.13 8.31 -18.65
CA ILE A 597 -25.25 7.89 -17.78
C ILE A 597 -26.40 8.91 -17.75
N GLY A 598 -26.39 9.93 -18.62
CA GLY A 598 -27.50 10.89 -18.78
C GLY A 598 -27.63 11.93 -17.66
N VAL A 599 -27.03 11.72 -16.50
CA VAL A 599 -27.07 12.61 -15.33
C VAL A 599 -25.68 12.69 -14.67
N GLY A 600 -25.42 13.76 -13.91
CA GLY A 600 -24.17 13.90 -13.17
C GLY A 600 -24.33 14.80 -11.95
N TYR A 601 -23.45 14.65 -10.97
CA TYR A 601 -23.58 15.25 -9.65
C TYR A 601 -23.74 16.77 -9.68
N ARG A 602 -24.71 17.28 -8.91
CA ARG A 602 -24.85 18.70 -8.61
C ARG A 602 -25.01 18.88 -7.10
N SER A 603 -24.36 19.90 -6.56
CA SER A 603 -24.44 20.22 -5.12
C SER A 603 -25.84 20.66 -4.68
N THR A 604 -26.67 21.11 -5.61
CA THR A 604 -28.07 21.47 -5.36
C THR A 604 -28.90 20.20 -5.12
N GLY A 605 -29.53 20.10 -3.95
CA GLY A 605 -30.33 18.92 -3.57
C GLY A 605 -29.60 17.93 -2.65
N PHE A 606 -28.37 18.24 -2.25
CA PHE A 606 -27.57 17.44 -1.32
C PHE A 606 -28.28 17.19 0.03
N SER A 607 -27.98 16.03 0.63
CA SER A 607 -28.34 15.55 1.97
C SER A 607 -29.79 15.21 2.27
N VAL A 608 -30.80 15.96 1.82
CA VAL A 608 -32.19 15.77 2.32
C VAL A 608 -32.95 14.75 1.45
N PRO A 609 -33.29 13.54 1.93
CA PRO A 609 -34.06 12.59 1.14
C PRO A 609 -35.48 13.10 0.87
N ALA A 610 -35.92 13.01 -0.38
CA ALA A 610 -37.21 13.48 -0.87
C ALA A 610 -37.77 12.53 -1.95
N PRO A 611 -39.10 12.53 -2.19
CA PRO A 611 -39.68 11.79 -3.32
C PRO A 611 -39.31 12.43 -4.67
N TYR A 612 -39.60 11.70 -5.75
CA TYR A 612 -39.64 12.26 -7.11
C TYR A 612 -41.05 12.72 -7.45
N LYS A 613 -41.18 13.85 -8.15
CA LYS A 613 -42.40 14.31 -8.82
C LYS A 613 -42.35 13.95 -10.30
N VAL A 614 -43.35 13.22 -10.78
CA VAL A 614 -43.40 12.69 -12.15
C VAL A 614 -43.86 13.76 -13.14
N SER A 615 -43.20 13.83 -14.31
CA SER A 615 -43.52 14.77 -15.38
C SER A 615 -43.81 14.12 -16.75
N ASN A 616 -43.47 12.85 -16.95
CA ASN A 616 -43.71 12.12 -18.21
C ASN A 616 -44.35 10.73 -17.97
N ALA A 617 -45.49 10.69 -17.29
CA ALA A 617 -46.20 9.47 -16.92
C ALA A 617 -46.70 8.62 -18.12
N GLY A 618 -46.78 9.19 -19.32
CA GLY A 618 -47.12 8.46 -20.55
C GLY A 618 -46.00 7.58 -21.11
N HIS A 619 -44.78 7.66 -20.55
CA HIS A 619 -43.65 6.84 -20.97
C HIS A 619 -43.84 5.36 -20.57
N TRP A 620 -43.38 4.42 -21.40
CA TRP A 620 -43.59 2.97 -21.21
C TRP A 620 -43.10 2.44 -19.86
N ILE A 621 -42.08 3.09 -19.27
CA ILE A 621 -41.53 2.78 -17.94
C ILE A 621 -42.61 2.84 -16.84
N PHE A 622 -43.64 3.67 -17.00
CA PHE A 622 -44.74 3.78 -16.03
C PHE A 622 -45.93 2.84 -16.32
N THR A 623 -45.83 1.95 -17.31
CA THR A 623 -46.92 1.03 -17.69
C THR A 623 -47.36 0.15 -16.50
N GLY A 624 -48.67 0.13 -16.25
CA GLY A 624 -49.26 -0.66 -15.16
C GLY A 624 -48.93 -0.17 -13.74
N THR A 625 -48.40 1.04 -13.59
CA THR A 625 -48.14 1.65 -12.27
C THR A 625 -49.31 2.48 -11.73
N GLY A 626 -50.20 2.94 -12.61
CA GLY A 626 -51.27 3.89 -12.28
C GLY A 626 -50.80 5.33 -12.00
N ILE A 627 -49.52 5.63 -12.19
CA ILE A 627 -48.91 6.95 -11.96
C ILE A 627 -49.39 7.96 -12.99
N LYS A 628 -49.64 9.19 -12.53
CA LYS A 628 -49.98 10.36 -13.36
C LYS A 628 -48.94 11.47 -13.22
N ASN A 629 -48.92 12.40 -14.18
CA ASN A 629 -48.11 13.60 -14.06
C ASN A 629 -48.49 14.37 -12.80
N GLY A 630 -47.48 14.76 -12.01
CA GLY A 630 -47.65 15.42 -10.72
C GLY A 630 -47.60 14.50 -9.51
N ASP A 631 -47.76 13.18 -9.68
CA ASP A 631 -47.68 12.22 -8.59
C ASP A 631 -46.28 12.17 -7.97
N LEU A 632 -46.26 11.87 -6.67
CA LEU A 632 -45.04 11.59 -5.93
C LEU A 632 -44.77 10.07 -5.88
N ILE A 633 -43.52 9.70 -6.13
CA ILE A 633 -43.02 8.31 -6.04
C ILE A 633 -41.74 8.26 -5.20
N GLY A 634 -41.46 7.12 -4.55
CA GLY A 634 -40.30 7.00 -3.67
C GLY A 634 -40.46 7.83 -2.40
N THR A 635 -41.68 7.87 -1.85
CA THR A 635 -42.02 8.61 -0.62
C THR A 635 -41.60 7.88 0.65
N GLN A 636 -41.18 6.61 0.52
CA GLN A 636 -40.67 5.78 1.60
C GLN A 636 -39.29 5.24 1.25
N GLY A 637 -38.44 5.05 2.25
CA GLY A 637 -37.14 4.43 2.08
C GLY A 637 -36.52 3.97 3.39
N LEU A 638 -35.59 3.01 3.28
CA LEU A 638 -34.78 2.55 4.40
C LEU A 638 -33.77 3.61 4.87
N ASN A 639 -33.42 4.54 3.98
CA ASN A 639 -32.47 5.62 4.17
C ASN A 639 -33.08 6.80 4.96
N LYS A 640 -33.44 6.56 6.23
CA LYS A 640 -34.12 7.53 7.08
C LYS A 640 -33.12 8.42 7.81
N ILE A 641 -33.38 9.72 7.80
CA ILE A 641 -32.75 10.69 8.71
C ILE A 641 -33.83 11.18 9.68
N ASN A 642 -33.57 11.12 10.98
CA ASN A 642 -34.55 11.46 12.03
C ASN A 642 -35.89 10.71 11.82
N ASN A 643 -37.03 11.39 12.04
CA ASN A 643 -38.38 10.85 11.85
C ASN A 643 -38.89 10.93 10.38
N SER A 644 -38.00 11.09 9.39
CA SER A 644 -38.43 11.12 7.98
C SER A 644 -38.93 9.75 7.50
N THR A 645 -39.79 9.75 6.49
CA THR A 645 -40.27 8.53 5.83
C THR A 645 -39.19 7.84 4.99
N GLY A 646 -38.05 8.52 4.75
CA GLY A 646 -37.04 8.15 3.77
C GLY A 646 -37.52 8.48 2.35
N GLY A 647 -36.68 9.13 1.53
CA GLY A 647 -37.03 9.54 0.17
C GLY A 647 -36.03 9.02 -0.87
N ALA A 648 -36.51 8.71 -2.07
CA ALA A 648 -35.72 8.08 -3.12
C ALA A 648 -34.73 9.01 -3.85
N SER A 649 -34.85 10.33 -3.67
CA SER A 649 -33.91 11.35 -4.15
C SER A 649 -33.19 11.96 -2.95
N GLY A 650 -31.88 11.75 -2.76
CA GLY A 650 -31.22 12.24 -1.55
C GLY A 650 -29.76 11.84 -1.41
N TRP A 651 -29.14 12.38 -0.35
CA TRP A 651 -27.70 12.40 -0.08
C TRP A 651 -26.89 13.09 -1.18
N GLU A 652 -26.69 12.45 -2.33
CA GLU A 652 -26.08 13.09 -3.49
C GLU A 652 -26.99 12.88 -4.69
N THR A 653 -27.24 13.97 -5.41
CA THR A 653 -28.24 14.00 -6.47
C THR A 653 -27.63 14.43 -7.80
N ASP A 654 -27.90 13.65 -8.82
CA ASP A 654 -27.41 13.87 -10.18
C ASP A 654 -28.50 14.51 -11.04
N GLN A 655 -28.09 15.43 -11.91
CA GLN A 655 -28.99 16.16 -12.79
C GLN A 655 -28.53 16.02 -14.24
N ALA A 656 -29.51 16.02 -15.14
CA ALA A 656 -29.28 16.21 -16.57
C ALA A 656 -28.71 17.61 -16.85
N ASP A 657 -27.87 17.72 -17.88
CA ASP A 657 -27.23 18.97 -18.27
C ASP A 657 -27.03 19.07 -19.79
N ARG A 658 -26.16 19.99 -20.22
CA ARG A 658 -25.87 20.24 -21.65
C ARG A 658 -25.15 19.07 -22.37
N TYR A 659 -24.55 18.13 -21.66
CA TYR A 659 -23.90 16.95 -22.24
C TYR A 659 -24.76 15.70 -22.16
N THR A 660 -25.88 15.75 -21.43
CA THR A 660 -26.91 14.70 -21.50
C THR A 660 -27.34 14.47 -22.96
N PRO A 661 -27.49 13.21 -23.42
CA PRO A 661 -27.94 12.92 -24.79
C PRO A 661 -29.21 13.66 -25.17
N LYS A 662 -29.25 14.20 -26.39
CA LYS A 662 -30.34 15.09 -26.84
C LYS A 662 -31.72 14.42 -26.87
N ASN A 663 -31.75 13.10 -27.04
CA ASN A 663 -32.96 12.29 -27.02
C ASN A 663 -33.38 11.84 -25.61
N ALA A 664 -32.67 12.29 -24.57
CA ALA A 664 -33.01 11.91 -23.20
C ALA A 664 -34.29 12.57 -22.70
N ILE A 665 -35.10 11.80 -21.98
CA ILE A 665 -36.37 12.20 -21.41
C ILE A 665 -36.22 12.25 -19.88
N ILE A 666 -36.50 13.41 -19.28
CA ILE A 666 -36.59 13.54 -17.82
C ILE A 666 -37.97 13.04 -17.37
N LEU A 667 -38.02 11.87 -16.76
CA LEU A 667 -39.25 11.19 -16.36
C LEU A 667 -39.85 11.77 -15.06
N ALA A 668 -38.98 12.10 -14.11
CA ALA A 668 -39.35 12.66 -12.81
C ALA A 668 -38.18 13.45 -12.21
N LYS A 669 -38.47 14.36 -11.29
CA LYS A 669 -37.45 15.16 -10.57
C LYS A 669 -37.63 15.08 -9.06
N GLY A 670 -36.55 14.94 -8.31
CA GLY A 670 -36.54 14.98 -6.85
C GLY A 670 -37.09 16.30 -6.31
N THR A 671 -37.75 16.24 -5.14
CA THR A 671 -38.35 17.43 -4.49
C THR A 671 -37.53 17.94 -3.30
N ASN A 672 -36.21 17.66 -3.27
CA ASN A 672 -35.30 17.97 -2.16
C ASN A 672 -35.32 19.46 -1.80
N THR A 673 -35.31 20.32 -2.81
CA THR A 673 -35.50 21.79 -2.75
C THR A 673 -36.08 22.25 -4.10
N ILE A 674 -36.76 23.40 -4.18
CA ILE A 674 -37.41 23.85 -5.44
C ILE A 674 -36.37 24.01 -6.56
N GLY A 675 -36.49 23.22 -7.62
CA GLY A 675 -35.59 23.22 -8.76
C GLY A 675 -34.28 22.42 -8.57
N ALA A 676 -34.16 21.68 -7.47
CA ALA A 676 -32.97 20.94 -7.08
C ALA A 676 -33.33 19.51 -6.62
N GLY A 677 -32.47 18.54 -6.92
CA GLY A 677 -32.69 17.12 -6.64
C GLY A 677 -32.32 16.22 -7.82
N ALA A 678 -32.52 14.92 -7.66
CA ALA A 678 -32.14 13.94 -8.67
C ALA A 678 -33.07 14.00 -9.89
N HIS A 679 -32.51 13.90 -11.10
CA HIS A 679 -33.29 13.70 -12.31
C HIS A 679 -33.38 12.21 -12.64
N MET A 680 -34.60 11.68 -12.69
CA MET A 680 -34.84 10.35 -13.27
C MET A 680 -34.89 10.49 -14.78
N VAL A 681 -33.95 9.87 -15.49
CA VAL A 681 -33.73 10.05 -16.94
C VAL A 681 -33.74 8.71 -17.65
N TYR A 682 -34.33 8.68 -18.84
CA TYR A 682 -34.20 7.59 -19.80
C TYR A 682 -33.71 8.11 -21.15
N TYR A 683 -32.86 7.37 -21.85
CA TYR A 683 -32.58 7.61 -23.26
C TYR A 683 -32.20 6.31 -23.99
N ASP A 684 -32.58 6.21 -25.26
CA ASP A 684 -32.10 5.15 -26.15
C ASP A 684 -30.69 5.51 -26.65
N HIS A 685 -29.74 4.63 -26.43
CA HIS A 685 -28.39 4.80 -26.95
C HIS A 685 -28.36 4.46 -28.44
N PRO A 686 -27.70 5.27 -29.31
CA PRO A 686 -27.65 5.02 -30.76
C PRO A 686 -27.08 3.65 -31.17
N GLY A 687 -26.35 2.98 -30.27
CA GLY A 687 -25.86 1.61 -30.45
C GLY A 687 -26.91 0.51 -30.26
N GLY A 688 -28.17 0.85 -29.94
CA GLY A 688 -29.29 -0.10 -29.86
C GLY A 688 -29.70 -0.56 -28.46
N GLY A 689 -29.02 -0.11 -27.40
CA GLY A 689 -29.42 -0.33 -26.00
C GLY A 689 -30.03 0.92 -25.36
N GLY A 690 -30.37 0.86 -24.08
CA GLY A 690 -30.95 1.98 -23.32
C GLY A 690 -30.20 2.29 -22.03
N VAL A 691 -30.38 3.52 -21.55
CA VAL A 691 -29.86 3.96 -20.25
C VAL A 691 -31.00 4.53 -19.42
N PHE A 692 -31.21 3.93 -18.25
CA PHE A 692 -32.13 4.45 -17.23
C PHE A 692 -31.34 4.83 -15.97
N SER A 693 -31.50 6.09 -15.55
CA SER A 693 -30.73 6.68 -14.45
C SER A 693 -31.66 7.30 -13.43
N THR A 694 -31.45 6.96 -12.16
CA THR A 694 -32.22 7.53 -11.05
C THR A 694 -31.53 8.74 -10.43
N GLY A 695 -30.19 8.74 -10.42
CA GLY A 695 -29.40 9.91 -10.03
C GLY A 695 -29.39 10.18 -8.53
N SER A 696 -29.53 9.17 -7.68
CA SER A 696 -29.64 9.34 -6.22
C SER A 696 -29.06 8.16 -5.47
N ILE A 697 -28.22 8.44 -4.47
CA ILE A 697 -27.70 7.41 -3.57
C ILE A 697 -28.83 6.74 -2.78
N THR A 698 -29.85 7.52 -2.37
CA THR A 698 -30.92 6.96 -1.53
C THR A 698 -31.91 6.06 -2.28
N PHE A 699 -31.84 5.99 -3.62
CA PHE A 699 -32.81 5.28 -4.44
C PHE A 699 -32.91 3.80 -4.08
N GLY A 700 -31.78 3.11 -3.89
CA GLY A 700 -31.77 1.67 -3.58
C GLY A 700 -32.52 1.29 -2.30
N GLY A 701 -32.44 2.14 -1.26
CA GLY A 701 -33.18 1.94 -0.01
C GLY A 701 -34.68 2.18 -0.16
N SER A 702 -35.11 3.05 -1.07
CA SER A 702 -36.52 3.21 -1.42
C SER A 702 -37.04 2.11 -2.32
N LEU A 703 -36.23 1.66 -3.29
CA LEU A 703 -36.56 0.54 -4.17
C LEU A 703 -36.89 -0.73 -3.37
N ALA A 704 -36.21 -0.95 -2.24
CA ALA A 704 -36.43 -2.10 -1.38
C ALA A 704 -37.83 -2.14 -0.71
N VAL A 705 -38.55 -1.02 -0.63
CA VAL A 705 -39.82 -0.90 0.13
C VAL A 705 -40.97 -0.25 -0.63
N ASP A 706 -40.72 0.49 -1.71
CA ASP A 706 -41.74 1.18 -2.50
C ASP A 706 -42.18 0.33 -3.71
N ALA A 707 -43.46 -0.08 -3.70
CA ALA A 707 -44.04 -0.93 -4.75
C ALA A 707 -44.11 -0.23 -6.13
N LYS A 708 -44.28 1.10 -6.17
CA LYS A 708 -44.30 1.85 -7.43
C LYS A 708 -42.91 1.88 -8.04
N LEU A 709 -41.87 2.13 -7.24
CA LEU A 709 -40.49 2.06 -7.72
C LEU A 709 -40.12 0.64 -8.17
N THR A 710 -40.57 -0.39 -7.43
CA THR A 710 -40.38 -1.79 -7.83
C THR A 710 -40.99 -2.06 -9.22
N ARG A 711 -42.24 -1.62 -9.47
CA ARG A 711 -42.86 -1.79 -10.79
C ARG A 711 -42.12 -1.04 -11.89
N ILE A 712 -41.67 0.19 -11.63
CA ILE A 712 -40.88 1.01 -12.57
C ILE A 712 -39.60 0.28 -12.97
N VAL A 713 -38.80 -0.18 -12.00
CA VAL A 713 -37.53 -0.85 -12.28
C VAL A 713 -37.76 -2.23 -12.94
N ASN A 714 -38.81 -2.96 -12.55
CA ASN A 714 -39.19 -4.22 -13.22
C ASN A 714 -39.59 -4.00 -14.68
N ASN A 715 -40.30 -2.90 -15.00
CA ASN A 715 -40.60 -2.56 -16.39
C ASN A 715 -39.31 -2.32 -17.17
N VAL A 716 -38.38 -1.51 -16.63
CA VAL A 716 -37.08 -1.23 -17.27
C VAL A 716 -36.28 -2.52 -17.50
N LEU A 717 -36.18 -3.38 -16.48
CA LEU A 717 -35.49 -4.67 -16.61
C LEU A 717 -36.22 -5.65 -17.53
N GLY A 718 -37.52 -5.48 -17.78
CA GLY A 718 -38.26 -6.26 -18.77
C GLY A 718 -37.85 -5.93 -20.20
N GLU A 719 -37.53 -4.66 -20.47
CA GLU A 719 -37.04 -4.19 -21.78
C GLU A 719 -35.53 -4.40 -21.95
N PHE A 720 -34.78 -4.37 -20.84
CA PHE A 720 -33.31 -4.43 -20.86
C PHE A 720 -32.71 -5.85 -20.84
N LYS A 721 -33.52 -6.89 -20.67
CA LYS A 721 -33.12 -8.30 -20.77
C LYS A 721 -33.42 -8.82 -22.16
#